data_AF-A0AAV9TAL1-F1
#
_entry.id   AF-A0AAV9TAL1-F1
#
_cell.length_a   1.000
_cell.length_b   1.000
_cell.length_c   1.000
_cell.angle_alpha   90.00
_cell.angle_beta   90.00
_cell.angle_gamma   90.00
#
_symmetry.space_group_name_H-M   'P 1'
#
loop_
_entity.id
_entity.type
_entity.pdbx_description
1 polymer ?
#
loop_
_entity_poly.entity_id
_entity_poly.type
_entity_poly.pdbx_seq_one_letter_code
_entity_poly.pdbx_strand_id
1 'polypeptide(L)'
;MSTTAAAATPTPTGNRAPSQGGIFEGLDPSVYNPSDPIILFIIQATIVIALTRLLYWPLSKINEPKVIAEVIAGILLGPSVFGRIPGFTDAIFPANSMAPFRLVANIGLVLFLFLVGLEINLSFLVGNWRTAVSVATLDMAIPFGCGVGLAYGLYHEYSDDPGIAPISFGVFALFIGVAIAITAFPVLCRILTSLKLLNTTVGVIVLTSGITNDVVGWVLLALCVTLVNSGAGVTAVWILLVSVGFALFLAYAVRPCFMWVLRRTRSLENGPTQGVVALTLVMVLASAFFTSIIGVHSIFGAFMVGLMCPHEGGFAIKLTEKIEDLIATLFVPLFFALSGINTNLGLLDSGKTWGYVIAIILVAFFSKVVGGTAGARMNGLVWRESFTIGTLMSCKGLVELIVLNIGLQAKILSTRTFTMFVVMALVTTFATTPLVMWLYPPSYQQKLELWKRGKINWDGTPIARHGADGEDEADERREPATKLLVYLRTDGLSSLLSTISLFTSGQGGGPDSRKAVVDDKPHRSGEKGLVEQPVHIPGDGDGDDDNENELPPRELLRIHGCRLVGLTERNSSVMKVSEIEEYAGHDPIIKAFGTSASTASRDVLVSGQIAVVPEDSYAGTLAAQAARLGSDLVLVPWSETGTVSELPSFYSATTRGNPITSGDFPSLVADVFEEARPVAAVATYIDATLLEKADEAAAAESSGGGGSARRARQQQQQQLTRTASGAVSVSEQQQDPSAARFFSAERRGRKLVRVLYTGAEDDLFAVRIGLQLAQNENLDVDVVDAADPDAEANMQFVRIRSRIHGSVAGRVTFRKLDGAAGKETTTAAIVAGLFALQAGEKRPTTYVLGRSGTTQQQQQQYQQQQSAGPNTLGDSSVVDPRKTLGPVAAEFISEAQKTGAANVSLLVVQAKRPAKDPNAMQRKASVDSSRD
;
A
#
# COMPACT_ATOMS: atom_id res chain seq x y z
N MET A 1 69.19 15.54 -14.27
CA MET A 1 69.77 14.28 -13.78
C MET A 1 68.85 13.72 -12.71
N SER A 2 67.97 12.80 -13.09
CA SER A 2 67.25 11.89 -12.18
C SER A 2 66.99 10.61 -12.97
N THR A 3 67.45 9.51 -12.41
CA THR A 3 67.82 8.24 -13.05
C THR A 3 66.65 7.41 -13.58
N THR A 4 66.80 6.95 -14.82
CA THR A 4 66.09 5.82 -15.44
C THR A 4 66.41 4.54 -14.67
N ALA A 5 65.47 4.08 -13.84
CA ALA A 5 65.49 2.72 -13.32
C ALA A 5 64.78 1.81 -14.32
N ALA A 6 65.57 1.09 -15.13
CA ALA A 6 65.08 -0.01 -15.96
C ALA A 6 64.53 -1.10 -15.04
N ALA A 7 63.21 -1.26 -15.00
CA ALA A 7 62.57 -2.41 -14.38
C ALA A 7 62.91 -3.66 -15.21
N ALA A 8 63.60 -4.61 -14.59
CA ALA A 8 63.97 -5.88 -15.20
C ALA A 8 62.72 -6.64 -15.67
N THR A 9 62.68 -6.98 -16.95
CA THR A 9 61.76 -7.98 -17.52
C THR A 9 61.97 -9.33 -16.81
N PRO A 10 60.97 -9.92 -16.15
CA PRO A 10 61.10 -11.27 -15.65
C PRO A 10 61.12 -12.27 -16.82
N THR A 11 62.17 -13.08 -16.86
CA THR A 11 62.33 -14.24 -17.74
C THR A 11 61.11 -15.16 -17.62
N PRO A 12 60.52 -15.67 -18.72
CA PRO A 12 59.35 -16.54 -18.64
C PRO A 12 59.78 -17.90 -18.09
N THR A 13 59.59 -18.15 -16.79
CA THR A 13 59.58 -19.52 -16.26
C THR A 13 58.32 -20.19 -16.79
N GLY A 14 58.49 -20.94 -17.89
CA GLY A 14 57.43 -21.53 -18.72
C GLY A 14 56.64 -22.67 -18.08
N ASN A 15 56.07 -22.49 -16.89
CA ASN A 15 55.09 -23.41 -16.32
C ASN A 15 54.08 -22.76 -15.35
N ARG A 16 53.99 -21.43 -15.31
CA ARG A 16 52.97 -20.74 -14.52
C ARG A 16 51.81 -20.37 -15.44
N ALA A 17 50.58 -20.70 -15.04
CA ALA A 17 49.38 -20.17 -15.67
C ALA A 17 49.50 -18.63 -15.77
N PRO A 18 49.00 -17.98 -16.85
CA PRO A 18 49.04 -16.53 -16.96
C PRO A 18 48.52 -15.92 -15.65
N SER A 19 49.28 -14.96 -15.10
CA SER A 19 48.98 -14.33 -13.82
C SER A 19 47.56 -13.76 -13.83
N GLN A 20 46.63 -14.40 -13.12
CA GLN A 20 45.35 -13.82 -12.73
C GLN A 20 45.53 -12.88 -11.53
N GLY A 21 46.65 -12.14 -11.52
CA GLY A 21 47.14 -11.43 -10.36
C GLY A 21 46.18 -10.36 -9.89
N GLY A 22 45.86 -10.36 -8.60
CA GLY A 22 45.19 -9.23 -7.97
C GLY A 22 46.16 -8.07 -7.75
N ILE A 23 45.69 -7.06 -6.99
CA ILE A 23 46.47 -5.89 -6.57
C ILE A 23 47.86 -6.25 -5.99
N PHE A 24 47.97 -7.42 -5.33
CA PHE A 24 49.22 -7.92 -4.74
C PHE A 24 50.30 -8.33 -5.75
N GLU A 25 49.96 -8.52 -7.03
CA GLU A 25 50.91 -8.77 -8.12
C GLU A 25 51.22 -7.48 -8.93
N GLY A 26 50.75 -6.32 -8.45
CA GLY A 26 51.01 -5.01 -9.08
C GLY A 26 50.04 -4.66 -10.21
N LEU A 27 48.94 -5.40 -10.37
CA LEU A 27 47.89 -5.10 -11.35
C LEU A 27 46.93 -4.03 -10.80
N ASP A 28 46.72 -2.98 -11.59
CA ASP A 28 45.77 -1.91 -11.27
C ASP A 28 44.34 -2.34 -11.68
N PRO A 29 43.39 -2.47 -10.73
CA PRO A 29 42.02 -2.92 -11.01
C PRO A 29 41.21 -1.92 -11.84
N SER A 30 41.67 -0.67 -11.98
CA SER A 30 41.02 0.35 -12.83
C SER A 30 41.39 0.23 -14.31
N VAL A 31 42.46 -0.52 -14.64
CA VAL A 31 42.87 -0.72 -16.03
C VAL A 31 41.98 -1.76 -16.70
N TYR A 32 41.36 -1.39 -17.81
CA TYR A 32 40.49 -2.30 -18.56
C TYR A 32 41.26 -3.49 -19.14
N ASN A 33 40.87 -4.70 -18.74
CA ASN A 33 41.35 -5.95 -19.34
C ASN A 33 40.25 -6.55 -20.25
N PRO A 34 40.46 -6.66 -21.57
CA PRO A 34 39.49 -7.27 -22.48
C PRO A 34 39.16 -8.74 -22.18
N SER A 35 40.11 -9.49 -21.60
CA SER A 35 39.91 -10.90 -21.23
C SER A 35 39.13 -11.07 -19.93
N ASP A 36 39.14 -10.06 -19.06
CA ASP A 36 38.38 -10.05 -17.81
C ASP A 36 37.77 -8.66 -17.54
N PRO A 37 36.67 -8.32 -18.23
CA PRO A 37 36.05 -7.00 -18.11
C PRO A 37 35.28 -6.81 -16.80
N ILE A 38 35.17 -7.84 -15.94
CA ILE A 38 34.27 -7.84 -14.79
C ILE A 38 34.73 -6.86 -13.69
N ILE A 39 36.05 -6.72 -13.48
CA ILE A 39 36.61 -5.90 -12.39
C ILE A 39 36.22 -4.43 -12.59
N LEU A 40 36.48 -3.88 -13.78
CA LEU A 40 36.12 -2.50 -14.09
C LEU A 40 34.60 -2.31 -14.14
N PHE A 41 33.84 -3.30 -14.64
CA PHE A 41 32.38 -3.23 -14.61
C PHE A 41 31.82 -3.16 -13.19
N ILE A 42 32.37 -3.92 -12.24
CA ILE A 42 31.97 -3.86 -10.82
C ILE A 42 32.25 -2.45 -10.27
N ILE A 43 33.42 -1.87 -10.56
CA ILE A 43 33.74 -0.50 -10.15
C ILE A 43 32.73 0.50 -10.71
N GLN A 44 32.44 0.43 -12.02
CA GLN A 44 31.44 1.28 -12.68
C GLN A 44 30.06 1.13 -12.03
N ALA A 45 29.59 -0.10 -11.82
CA ALA A 45 28.30 -0.38 -11.22
C ALA A 45 28.21 0.12 -9.78
N THR A 46 29.25 -0.09 -8.97
CA THR A 46 29.31 0.42 -7.59
C THR A 46 29.24 1.93 -7.56
N ILE A 47 29.99 2.64 -8.41
CA ILE A 47 29.96 4.10 -8.49
C ILE A 47 28.56 4.59 -8.88
N VAL A 48 27.94 3.99 -9.91
CA VAL A 48 26.59 4.34 -10.36
C VAL A 48 25.56 4.14 -9.23
N ILE A 49 25.55 2.98 -8.58
CA ILE A 49 24.56 2.67 -7.54
C ILE A 49 24.78 3.55 -6.29
N ALA A 50 26.04 3.76 -5.90
CA ALA A 50 26.35 4.62 -4.75
C ALA A 50 25.93 6.07 -4.99
N LEU A 51 26.27 6.63 -6.16
CA LEU A 51 25.93 8.01 -6.50
C LEU A 51 24.42 8.21 -6.62
N THR A 52 23.71 7.28 -7.27
CA THR A 52 22.24 7.36 -7.40
C THR A 52 21.55 7.34 -6.04
N ARG A 53 21.98 6.47 -5.11
CA ARG A 53 21.44 6.43 -3.74
C ARG A 53 21.78 7.69 -2.94
N LEU A 54 23.01 8.20 -3.06
CA LEU A 54 23.44 9.42 -2.37
C LEU A 54 22.61 10.63 -2.81
N LEU A 55 22.33 10.75 -4.11
CA LEU A 55 21.48 11.82 -4.65
C LEU A 55 20.00 11.61 -4.33
N TYR A 56 19.55 10.36 -4.20
CA TYR A 56 18.16 10.09 -3.85
C TYR A 56 17.83 10.48 -2.42
N TRP A 57 18.76 10.33 -1.47
CA TRP A 57 18.52 10.64 -0.05
C TRP A 57 17.98 12.07 0.22
N PRO A 58 18.51 13.15 -0.38
CA PRO A 58 17.90 14.48 -0.25
C PRO A 58 16.66 14.68 -1.14
N LEU A 59 16.62 14.07 -2.33
CA LEU A 59 15.49 14.22 -3.27
C LEU A 59 14.22 13.53 -2.77
N SER A 60 14.35 12.42 -2.06
CA SER A 60 13.21 11.72 -1.46
C SER A 60 12.49 12.58 -0.43
N LYS A 61 13.19 13.49 0.26
CA LYS A 61 12.56 14.46 1.18
C LYS A 61 11.66 15.48 0.50
N ILE A 62 11.83 15.68 -0.82
CA ILE A 62 11.00 16.61 -1.62
C ILE A 62 9.89 15.83 -2.36
N ASN A 63 9.70 14.54 -2.06
CA ASN A 63 8.77 13.63 -2.75
C ASN A 63 9.09 13.47 -4.25
N GLU A 64 10.35 13.64 -4.64
CA GLU A 64 10.77 13.44 -6.03
C GLU A 64 10.95 11.95 -6.35
N PRO A 65 10.47 11.45 -7.50
CA PRO A 65 10.67 10.07 -7.91
C PRO A 65 12.17 9.73 -8.04
N LYS A 66 12.56 8.55 -7.54
CA LYS A 66 13.93 8.00 -7.63
C LYS A 66 14.58 8.09 -9.02
N VAL A 67 13.77 7.98 -10.06
CA VAL A 67 14.17 8.09 -11.47
C VAL A 67 14.95 9.37 -11.75
N ILE A 68 14.55 10.49 -11.15
CA ILE A 68 15.21 11.78 -11.34
C ILE A 68 16.64 11.73 -10.81
N ALA A 69 16.84 11.13 -9.62
CA ALA A 69 18.16 10.91 -9.05
C ALA A 69 19.03 10.01 -9.95
N GLU A 70 18.44 8.97 -10.57
CA GLU A 70 19.12 8.06 -11.48
C GLU A 70 19.65 8.75 -12.74
N VAL A 71 18.84 9.63 -13.32
CA VAL A 71 19.21 10.40 -14.51
C VAL A 71 20.24 11.48 -14.18
N ILE A 72 20.04 12.23 -13.09
CA ILE A 72 21.00 13.24 -12.63
C ILE A 72 22.35 12.59 -12.34
N ALA A 73 22.39 11.44 -11.67
CA ALA A 73 23.63 10.71 -11.43
C ALA A 73 24.36 10.38 -12.74
N GLY A 74 23.64 9.90 -13.75
CA GLY A 74 24.22 9.64 -15.07
C GLY A 74 24.81 10.89 -15.71
N ILE A 75 24.10 12.03 -15.66
CA ILE A 75 24.57 13.31 -16.20
C ILE A 75 25.83 13.79 -15.46
N LEU A 76 25.88 13.60 -14.14
CA LEU A 76 27.05 13.93 -13.33
C LEU A 76 28.26 13.05 -13.67
N LEU A 77 28.06 11.74 -13.86
CA LEU A 77 29.10 10.79 -14.28
C LEU A 77 29.57 11.03 -15.73
N GLY A 78 28.72 11.65 -16.55
CA GLY A 78 28.99 11.95 -17.94
C GLY A 78 29.98 13.11 -18.19
N PRO A 79 30.15 13.50 -19.46
CA PRO A 79 31.04 14.59 -19.87
C PRO A 79 30.63 15.96 -19.33
N SER A 80 29.40 16.07 -18.83
CA SER A 80 28.85 17.32 -18.30
C SER A 80 29.46 17.75 -16.98
N VAL A 81 29.93 16.84 -16.11
CA VAL A 81 30.52 17.20 -14.80
C VAL A 81 31.81 16.45 -14.53
N PHE A 82 31.76 15.17 -14.13
CA PHE A 82 32.96 14.42 -13.76
C PHE A 82 33.84 14.09 -14.96
N GLY A 83 33.28 13.98 -16.16
CA GLY A 83 34.10 13.83 -17.37
C GLY A 83 34.95 15.06 -17.72
N ARG A 84 34.79 16.20 -17.02
CA ARG A 84 35.70 17.35 -17.10
C ARG A 84 36.94 17.21 -16.21
N ILE A 85 36.94 16.26 -15.27
CA ILE A 85 38.09 15.98 -14.42
C ILE A 85 39.12 15.23 -15.27
N PRO A 86 40.37 15.73 -15.37
CA PRO A 86 41.39 15.10 -16.22
C PRO A 86 41.65 13.64 -15.77
N GLY A 87 41.53 12.71 -16.71
CA GLY A 87 41.76 11.27 -16.47
C GLY A 87 40.57 10.49 -15.88
N PHE A 88 39.47 11.13 -15.46
CA PHE A 88 38.32 10.42 -14.88
C PHE A 88 37.61 9.52 -15.91
N THR A 89 37.26 10.08 -17.07
CA THR A 89 36.57 9.34 -18.13
C THR A 89 37.43 8.19 -18.66
N ASP A 90 38.73 8.42 -18.84
CA ASP A 90 39.65 7.41 -19.36
C ASP A 90 39.91 6.28 -18.36
N ALA A 91 39.91 6.57 -17.05
CA ALA A 91 40.12 5.58 -16.00
C ALA A 91 38.86 4.75 -15.71
N ILE A 92 37.69 5.40 -15.57
CA ILE A 92 36.47 4.72 -15.10
C ILE A 92 35.57 4.30 -16.25
N PHE A 93 35.54 5.06 -17.34
CA PHE A 93 34.63 4.87 -18.47
C PHE A 93 35.36 4.81 -19.84
N PRO A 94 36.46 4.02 -19.98
CA PRO A 94 37.18 3.92 -21.24
C PRO A 94 36.29 3.37 -22.34
N ALA A 95 36.48 3.83 -23.58
CA ALA A 95 35.65 3.46 -24.73
C ALA A 95 35.51 1.94 -24.92
N ASN A 96 36.56 1.17 -24.63
CA ASN A 96 36.56 -0.29 -24.74
C ASN A 96 35.66 -0.97 -23.69
N SER A 97 35.48 -0.37 -22.51
CA SER A 97 34.61 -0.87 -21.44
C SER A 97 33.12 -0.57 -21.67
N MET A 98 32.79 0.32 -22.60
CA MET A 98 31.40 0.71 -22.86
C MET A 98 30.58 -0.41 -23.50
N ALA A 99 31.19 -1.31 -24.26
CA ALA A 99 30.49 -2.44 -24.86
C ALA A 99 29.86 -3.39 -23.81
N PRO A 100 30.60 -3.93 -22.83
CA PRO A 100 30.01 -4.76 -21.78
C PRO A 100 29.04 -3.96 -20.88
N PHE A 101 29.33 -2.69 -20.59
CA PHE A 101 28.41 -1.84 -19.83
C PHE A 101 27.05 -1.68 -20.54
N ARG A 102 27.07 -1.37 -21.84
CA ARG A 102 25.87 -1.29 -22.69
C ARG A 102 25.09 -2.60 -22.74
N LEU A 103 25.79 -3.74 -22.82
CA LEU A 103 25.15 -5.05 -22.83
C LEU A 103 24.33 -5.27 -21.56
N VAL A 104 24.93 -5.04 -20.38
CA VAL A 104 24.24 -5.23 -19.09
C VAL A 104 23.11 -4.21 -18.91
N ALA A 105 23.33 -2.95 -19.29
CA ALA A 105 22.30 -1.91 -19.27
C ALA A 105 21.10 -2.26 -20.16
N ASN A 106 21.33 -2.79 -21.37
CA ASN A 106 20.27 -3.20 -22.29
C ASN A 106 19.53 -4.46 -21.82
N ILE A 107 20.21 -5.43 -21.21
CA ILE A 107 19.55 -6.57 -20.55
C ILE A 107 18.64 -6.06 -19.42
N GLY A 108 19.16 -5.11 -18.64
CA GLY A 108 18.40 -4.42 -17.61
C GLY A 108 17.15 -3.74 -18.14
N LEU A 109 17.30 -3.05 -19.28
CA LEU A 109 16.19 -2.41 -19.99
C LEU A 109 15.14 -3.42 -20.48
N VAL A 110 15.56 -4.55 -21.05
CA VAL A 110 14.66 -5.63 -21.48
C VAL A 110 13.84 -6.16 -20.29
N LEU A 111 14.49 -6.44 -19.15
CA LEU A 111 13.80 -6.89 -17.95
C LEU A 111 12.89 -5.82 -17.35
N PHE A 112 13.31 -4.55 -17.38
CA PHE A 112 12.50 -3.43 -16.95
C PHE A 112 11.25 -3.28 -17.84
N LEU A 113 11.37 -3.38 -19.17
CA LEU A 113 10.22 -3.33 -20.07
C LEU A 113 9.26 -4.49 -19.89
N PHE A 114 9.77 -5.67 -19.54
CA PHE A 114 8.94 -6.78 -19.12
C PHE A 114 8.13 -6.44 -17.86
N LEU A 115 8.74 -5.82 -16.84
CA LEU A 115 8.02 -5.35 -15.65
C LEU A 115 6.96 -4.30 -15.99
N VAL A 116 7.28 -3.35 -16.87
CA VAL A 116 6.31 -2.34 -17.34
C VAL A 116 5.13 -3.01 -18.06
N GLY A 117 5.39 -4.01 -18.91
CA GLY A 117 4.33 -4.79 -19.55
C GLY A 117 3.48 -5.58 -18.56
N LEU A 118 4.10 -6.13 -17.51
CA LEU A 118 3.39 -6.80 -16.40
C LEU A 118 2.53 -5.85 -15.59
N GLU A 119 2.90 -4.58 -15.48
CA GLU A 119 2.16 -3.56 -14.72
C GLU A 119 0.84 -3.17 -15.38
N ILE A 120 0.73 -3.37 -16.70
CA ILE A 120 -0.44 -2.96 -17.49
C ILE A 120 -1.55 -4.01 -17.40
N ASN A 121 -2.60 -3.68 -16.64
CA ASN A 121 -3.82 -4.46 -16.59
C ASN A 121 -4.84 -3.98 -17.66
N LEU A 122 -4.99 -4.75 -18.73
CA LEU A 122 -5.94 -4.45 -19.81
C LEU A 122 -7.41 -4.59 -19.38
N SER A 123 -7.71 -5.36 -18.33
CA SER A 123 -9.07 -5.53 -17.82
C SER A 123 -9.57 -4.27 -17.11
N PHE A 124 -8.69 -3.59 -16.37
CA PHE A 124 -9.00 -2.32 -15.69
C PHE A 124 -9.39 -1.20 -16.66
N LEU A 125 -8.87 -1.24 -17.90
CA LEU A 125 -9.20 -0.26 -18.95
C LEU A 125 -10.70 -0.26 -19.30
N VAL A 126 -11.40 -1.38 -19.16
CA VAL A 126 -12.76 -1.58 -19.70
C VAL A 126 -13.85 -0.89 -18.85
N GLY A 127 -13.65 -0.70 -17.55
CA GLY A 127 -14.68 -0.15 -16.64
C GLY A 127 -15.00 1.34 -16.87
N ASN A 128 -13.98 2.17 -17.15
CA ASN A 128 -14.12 3.63 -17.32
C ASN A 128 -13.60 4.12 -18.69
N TRP A 129 -13.63 3.24 -19.69
CA TRP A 129 -12.95 3.43 -20.97
C TRP A 129 -13.38 4.70 -21.72
N ARG A 130 -14.65 5.12 -21.64
CA ARG A 130 -15.15 6.30 -22.38
C ARG A 130 -14.43 7.59 -21.96
N THR A 131 -14.37 7.85 -20.66
CA THR A 131 -13.74 9.06 -20.13
C THR A 131 -12.23 8.99 -20.26
N ALA A 132 -11.62 7.85 -19.91
CA ALA A 132 -10.17 7.68 -20.00
C ALA A 132 -9.65 7.76 -21.45
N VAL A 133 -10.31 7.12 -22.42
CA VAL A 133 -9.87 7.15 -23.82
C VAL A 133 -10.01 8.55 -24.41
N SER A 134 -11.05 9.31 -24.06
CA SER A 134 -11.19 10.69 -24.53
C SER A 134 -10.08 11.62 -24.00
N VAL A 135 -9.63 11.41 -22.76
CA VAL A 135 -8.49 12.13 -22.19
C VAL A 135 -7.19 11.69 -22.86
N ALA A 136 -6.94 10.38 -22.96
CA ALA A 136 -5.75 9.81 -23.60
C ALA A 136 -5.58 10.28 -25.05
N THR A 137 -6.66 10.25 -25.84
CA THR A 137 -6.60 10.64 -27.26
C THR A 137 -6.25 12.11 -27.46
N LEU A 138 -6.85 13.03 -26.70
CA LEU A 138 -6.51 14.46 -26.78
C LEU A 138 -5.13 14.77 -26.18
N ASP A 139 -4.77 14.09 -25.09
CA ASP A 139 -3.45 14.19 -24.47
C ASP A 139 -2.32 13.62 -25.34
N MET A 140 -2.61 12.71 -26.26
CA MET A 140 -1.65 12.23 -27.25
C MET A 140 -1.65 13.12 -28.51
N ALA A 141 -2.82 13.44 -29.06
CA ALA A 141 -2.94 14.12 -30.35
C ALA A 141 -2.44 15.57 -30.33
N ILE A 142 -2.77 16.35 -29.28
CA ILE A 142 -2.39 17.77 -29.20
C ILE A 142 -0.86 17.94 -29.05
N PRO A 143 -0.20 17.27 -28.10
CA PRO A 143 1.27 17.31 -27.98
C PRO A 143 1.98 16.75 -29.21
N PHE A 144 1.44 15.69 -29.82
CA PHE A 144 2.00 15.13 -31.05
C PHE A 144 1.99 16.17 -32.18
N GLY A 145 0.87 16.85 -32.40
CA GLY A 145 0.76 17.90 -33.42
C GLY A 145 1.70 19.08 -33.14
N CYS A 146 1.78 19.52 -31.89
CA CYS A 146 2.72 20.58 -31.48
C CYS A 146 4.18 20.14 -31.65
N GLY A 147 4.48 18.87 -31.39
CA GLY A 147 5.80 18.28 -31.57
C GLY A 147 6.21 18.20 -33.03
N VAL A 148 5.29 17.87 -33.94
CA VAL A 148 5.53 17.97 -35.39
C VAL A 148 5.83 19.41 -35.80
N GLY A 149 5.14 20.40 -35.21
CA GLY A 149 5.44 21.82 -35.40
C GLY A 149 6.86 22.19 -34.95
N LEU A 150 7.29 21.74 -33.77
CA LEU A 150 8.66 21.92 -33.28
C LEU A 150 9.70 21.21 -34.14
N ALA A 151 9.36 20.03 -34.66
CA ALA A 151 10.24 19.24 -35.50
C ALA A 151 10.64 20.00 -36.78
N TYR A 152 9.76 20.84 -37.32
CA TYR A 152 10.08 21.68 -38.47
C TYR A 152 11.27 22.60 -38.20
N GLY A 153 11.28 23.30 -37.06
CA GLY A 153 12.39 24.18 -36.66
C GLY A 153 13.66 23.40 -36.31
N LEU A 154 13.52 22.30 -35.57
CA LEU A 154 14.66 21.46 -35.18
C LEU A 154 15.33 20.79 -36.37
N TYR A 155 14.56 20.34 -37.35
CA TYR A 155 15.09 19.71 -38.55
C TYR A 155 15.90 20.71 -39.39
N HIS A 156 15.38 21.92 -39.62
CA HIS A 156 16.10 22.91 -40.45
C HIS A 156 17.39 23.44 -39.81
N GLU A 157 17.47 23.52 -38.48
CA GLU A 157 18.66 24.03 -37.80
C GLU A 157 19.69 22.93 -37.51
N TYR A 158 19.24 21.70 -37.21
CA TYR A 158 20.10 20.63 -36.69
C TYR A 158 20.12 19.35 -37.53
N SER A 159 19.53 19.29 -38.73
CA SER A 159 19.61 18.10 -39.60
C SER A 159 21.04 17.74 -40.00
N ASP A 160 21.91 18.75 -40.07
CA ASP A 160 23.28 18.62 -40.56
C ASP A 160 24.29 18.37 -39.43
N ASP A 161 23.81 18.17 -38.20
CA ASP A 161 24.66 17.87 -37.06
C ASP A 161 25.42 16.54 -37.24
N PRO A 162 26.68 16.46 -36.78
CA PRO A 162 27.47 15.24 -36.89
C PRO A 162 26.82 14.09 -36.12
N GLY A 163 26.70 12.94 -36.79
CA GLY A 163 26.15 11.71 -36.21
C GLY A 163 24.70 11.40 -36.58
N ILE A 164 24.04 12.26 -37.37
CA ILE A 164 22.69 12.02 -37.89
C ILE A 164 22.74 11.18 -39.17
N ALA A 165 21.77 10.26 -39.34
CA ALA A 165 21.55 9.56 -40.60
C ALA A 165 20.66 10.39 -41.55
N PRO A 166 20.83 10.33 -42.88
CA PRO A 166 19.99 11.07 -43.82
C PRO A 166 18.55 10.54 -43.80
N ILE A 167 17.73 11.12 -42.93
CA ILE A 167 16.33 10.73 -42.70
C ILE A 167 15.38 11.77 -43.29
N SER A 168 14.24 11.30 -43.79
CA SER A 168 13.18 12.19 -44.27
C SER A 168 12.56 12.97 -43.12
N PHE A 169 12.13 14.20 -43.41
CA PHE A 169 11.44 15.05 -42.43
C PHE A 169 10.25 14.32 -41.80
N GLY A 170 9.50 13.52 -42.55
CA GLY A 170 8.34 12.78 -42.03
C GLY A 170 8.69 11.81 -40.91
N VAL A 171 9.81 11.11 -41.01
CA VAL A 171 10.26 10.16 -39.97
C VAL A 171 10.79 10.92 -38.75
N PHE A 172 11.54 12.00 -38.97
CA PHE A 172 11.99 12.87 -37.88
C PHE A 172 10.81 13.52 -37.14
N ALA A 173 9.84 14.07 -37.85
CA ALA A 173 8.65 14.70 -37.29
C ALA A 173 7.77 13.71 -36.54
N LEU A 174 7.59 12.49 -37.06
CA LEU A 174 6.91 11.41 -36.37
C LEU A 174 7.63 11.09 -35.05
N PHE A 175 8.95 10.95 -35.07
CA PHE A 175 9.74 10.63 -33.88
C PHE A 175 9.65 11.74 -32.81
N ILE A 176 9.82 13.01 -33.19
CA ILE A 176 9.71 14.15 -32.27
C ILE A 176 8.29 14.30 -31.73
N GLY A 177 7.27 14.12 -32.58
CA GLY A 177 5.87 14.12 -32.15
C GLY A 177 5.60 13.04 -31.11
N VAL A 178 6.09 11.81 -31.33
CA VAL A 178 5.99 10.70 -30.37
C VAL A 178 6.75 11.01 -29.08
N ALA A 179 7.99 11.50 -29.16
CA ALA A 179 8.81 11.82 -27.99
C ALA A 179 8.15 12.86 -27.07
N ILE A 180 7.48 13.88 -27.64
CA ILE A 180 6.77 14.90 -26.86
C ILE A 180 5.45 14.37 -26.28
N ALA A 181 4.77 13.49 -27.02
CA ALA A 181 3.44 13.00 -26.70
C ALA A 181 3.41 11.78 -25.77
N ILE A 182 4.51 11.07 -25.56
CA ILE A 182 4.55 9.96 -24.60
C ILE A 182 4.48 10.50 -23.16
N THR A 183 3.63 9.89 -22.35
CA THR A 183 3.55 10.04 -20.89
C THR A 183 4.09 8.76 -20.26
N ALA A 184 4.67 8.82 -19.06
CA ALA A 184 5.22 7.63 -18.41
C ALA A 184 4.32 7.12 -17.28
N PHE A 185 3.53 6.07 -17.54
CA PHE A 185 2.63 5.46 -16.55
C PHE A 185 3.30 5.09 -15.20
N PRO A 186 4.48 4.44 -15.15
CA PRO A 186 5.05 4.02 -13.86
C PRO A 186 5.42 5.21 -12.95
N VAL A 187 5.95 6.28 -13.54
CA VAL A 187 6.32 7.51 -12.79
C VAL A 187 5.06 8.25 -12.35
N LEU A 188 4.08 8.33 -13.25
CA LEU A 188 2.78 8.90 -12.94
C LEU A 188 2.12 8.21 -11.74
N CYS A 189 2.09 6.88 -11.74
CA CYS A 189 1.46 6.14 -10.66
C CYS A 189 2.19 6.37 -9.32
N ARG A 190 3.52 6.42 -9.32
CA ARG A 190 4.32 6.78 -8.14
C ARG A 190 4.04 8.21 -7.63
N ILE A 191 3.86 9.17 -8.53
CA ILE A 191 3.48 10.53 -8.13
C ILE A 191 2.08 10.52 -7.49
N LEU A 192 1.09 9.86 -8.08
CA LEU A 192 -0.26 9.75 -7.49
C LEU A 192 -0.25 9.05 -6.14
N THR A 193 0.60 8.03 -6.00
CA THR A 193 0.86 7.28 -4.77
C THR A 193 1.38 8.22 -3.68
N SER A 194 2.45 8.97 -3.96
CA SER A 194 3.03 9.92 -3.01
C SER A 194 2.05 11.03 -2.60
N LEU A 195 1.19 11.44 -3.53
CA LEU A 195 0.18 12.49 -3.30
C LEU A 195 -1.14 11.96 -2.73
N LYS A 196 -1.24 10.65 -2.44
CA LYS A 196 -2.44 9.98 -1.91
C LYS A 196 -3.69 10.17 -2.81
N LEU A 197 -3.49 10.30 -4.12
CA LEU A 197 -4.54 10.58 -5.12
C LEU A 197 -5.09 9.35 -5.84
N LEU A 198 -4.49 8.16 -5.66
CA LEU A 198 -4.80 6.96 -6.44
C LEU A 198 -6.29 6.59 -6.45
N ASN A 199 -6.97 6.72 -5.31
CA ASN A 199 -8.38 6.34 -5.15
C ASN A 199 -9.38 7.46 -5.52
N THR A 200 -8.89 8.62 -5.95
CA THR A 200 -9.75 9.75 -6.35
C THR A 200 -10.21 9.60 -7.80
N THR A 201 -11.29 10.27 -8.20
CA THR A 201 -11.74 10.29 -9.60
C THR A 201 -10.63 10.79 -10.55
N VAL A 202 -9.86 11.79 -10.11
CA VAL A 202 -8.69 12.30 -10.84
C VAL A 202 -7.66 11.20 -11.01
N GLY A 203 -7.33 10.47 -9.94
CA GLY A 203 -6.38 9.38 -9.95
C GLY A 203 -6.74 8.26 -10.92
N VAL A 204 -7.97 7.77 -10.87
CA VAL A 204 -8.46 6.70 -11.76
C VAL A 204 -8.39 7.13 -13.23
N ILE A 205 -8.88 8.32 -13.57
CA ILE A 205 -8.85 8.81 -14.96
C ILE A 205 -7.41 8.92 -15.47
N VAL A 206 -6.51 9.45 -14.64
CA VAL A 206 -5.11 9.65 -14.96
C VAL A 206 -4.38 8.31 -15.15
N LEU A 207 -4.61 7.33 -14.28
CA LEU A 207 -4.02 5.99 -14.41
C LEU A 207 -4.49 5.28 -15.69
N THR A 208 -5.80 5.24 -15.93
CA THR A 208 -6.36 4.57 -17.11
C THR A 208 -5.95 5.27 -18.41
N SER A 209 -5.86 6.61 -18.41
CA SER A 209 -5.38 7.38 -19.57
C SER A 209 -3.88 7.15 -19.80
N GLY A 210 -3.09 7.09 -18.72
CA GLY A 210 -1.66 6.79 -18.77
C GLY A 210 -1.37 5.41 -19.37
N ILE A 211 -2.10 4.37 -18.95
CA ILE A 211 -1.98 3.02 -19.53
C ILE A 211 -2.29 3.04 -21.04
N THR A 212 -3.34 3.75 -21.43
CA THR A 212 -3.72 3.88 -22.85
C THR A 212 -2.62 4.57 -23.65
N ASN A 213 -2.07 5.66 -23.12
CA ASN A 213 -0.99 6.41 -23.74
C ASN A 213 0.31 5.59 -23.84
N ASP A 214 0.65 4.79 -22.84
CA ASP A 214 1.81 3.89 -22.87
C ASP A 214 1.66 2.86 -24.00
N VAL A 215 0.51 2.15 -24.07
CA VAL A 215 0.26 1.16 -25.12
C VAL A 215 0.33 1.78 -26.52
N VAL A 216 -0.33 2.92 -26.73
CA VAL A 216 -0.30 3.63 -28.02
C VAL A 216 1.11 4.14 -28.33
N GLY A 217 1.82 4.67 -27.33
CA GLY A 217 3.18 5.18 -27.46
C GLY A 217 4.16 4.11 -27.92
N TRP A 218 4.06 2.89 -27.39
CA TRP A 218 4.89 1.76 -27.83
C TRP A 218 4.57 1.34 -29.26
N VAL A 219 3.29 1.32 -29.66
CA VAL A 219 2.92 1.03 -31.06
C VAL A 219 3.50 2.09 -32.01
N LEU A 220 3.39 3.37 -31.65
CA LEU A 220 3.95 4.47 -32.44
C LEU A 220 5.48 4.44 -32.48
N LEU A 221 6.14 4.09 -31.38
CA LEU A 221 7.59 3.94 -31.33
C LEU A 221 8.07 2.78 -32.19
N ALA A 222 7.39 1.62 -32.12
CA ALA A 222 7.71 0.46 -32.96
C ALA A 222 7.59 0.84 -34.45
N LEU A 223 6.55 1.60 -34.82
CA LEU A 223 6.39 2.15 -36.15
C LEU A 223 7.55 3.08 -36.55
N CYS A 224 7.96 4.00 -35.66
CA CYS A 224 9.09 4.90 -35.91
C CYS A 224 10.39 4.14 -36.21
N VAL A 225 10.74 3.19 -35.33
CA VAL A 225 11.97 2.39 -35.45
C VAL A 225 11.94 1.55 -36.72
N THR A 226 10.79 0.96 -37.03
CA THR A 226 10.61 0.14 -38.24
C THR A 226 10.82 0.97 -39.50
N LEU A 227 10.27 2.19 -39.57
CA LEU A 227 10.43 3.09 -40.72
C LEU A 227 11.89 3.56 -40.91
N VAL A 228 12.64 3.71 -39.82
CA VAL A 228 14.06 4.11 -39.86
C VAL A 228 14.94 2.95 -40.34
N ASN A 229 14.69 1.75 -39.84
CA ASN A 229 15.50 0.57 -40.14
C ASN A 229 15.24 0.00 -41.54
N SER A 230 14.06 0.23 -42.12
CA SER A 230 13.64 -0.51 -43.31
C SER A 230 14.32 -0.05 -44.60
N GLY A 231 14.85 1.17 -44.68
CA GLY A 231 15.51 1.75 -45.86
C GLY A 231 14.58 1.97 -47.09
N ALA A 232 13.55 1.14 -47.24
CA ALA A 232 12.46 1.19 -48.20
C ALA A 232 11.11 1.02 -47.46
N GLY A 233 10.04 1.64 -47.95
CA GLY A 233 8.73 1.57 -47.29
C GLY A 233 8.11 0.16 -47.27
N VAL A 234 8.42 -0.68 -48.26
CA VAL A 234 7.85 -2.02 -48.41
C VAL A 234 8.37 -3.00 -47.35
N THR A 235 9.67 -2.92 -47.02
CA THR A 235 10.28 -3.72 -45.95
C THR A 235 9.72 -3.33 -44.58
N ALA A 236 9.40 -2.05 -44.35
CA ALA A 236 8.74 -1.60 -43.12
C ALA A 236 7.36 -2.24 -42.95
N VAL A 237 6.56 -2.33 -44.03
CA VAL A 237 5.25 -2.99 -43.99
C VAL A 237 5.40 -4.47 -43.64
N TRP A 238 6.39 -5.17 -44.20
CA TRP A 238 6.67 -6.57 -43.84
C TRP A 238 7.08 -6.74 -42.39
N ILE A 239 7.99 -5.91 -41.87
CA ILE A 239 8.41 -5.93 -40.47
C ILE A 239 7.20 -5.69 -39.55
N LEU A 240 6.34 -4.73 -39.89
CA LEU A 240 5.12 -4.45 -39.15
C LEU A 240 4.13 -5.63 -39.17
N LEU A 241 3.89 -6.24 -40.34
CA LEU A 241 3.02 -7.41 -40.47
C LEU A 241 3.54 -8.61 -39.68
N VAL A 242 4.85 -8.88 -39.73
CA VAL A 242 5.46 -9.96 -38.94
C VAL A 242 5.38 -9.66 -37.45
N SER A 243 5.56 -8.41 -37.04
CA SER A 243 5.43 -7.98 -35.64
C SER A 243 4.00 -8.16 -35.12
N VAL A 244 3.00 -7.76 -35.91
CA VAL A 244 1.58 -8.01 -35.60
C VAL A 244 1.30 -9.51 -35.56
N GLY A 245 1.77 -10.28 -36.55
CA GLY A 245 1.63 -11.73 -36.57
C GLY A 245 2.26 -12.40 -35.35
N PHE A 246 3.41 -11.92 -34.90
CA PHE A 246 4.05 -12.39 -33.68
C PHE A 246 3.25 -12.03 -32.42
N ALA A 247 2.69 -10.82 -32.35
CA ALA A 247 1.79 -10.43 -31.26
C ALA A 247 0.55 -11.34 -31.18
N LEU A 248 -0.06 -11.64 -32.33
CA LEU A 248 -1.18 -12.58 -32.41
C LEU A 248 -0.73 -13.99 -32.02
N PHE A 249 0.44 -14.44 -32.45
CA PHE A 249 1.00 -15.73 -32.05
C PHE A 249 1.23 -15.83 -30.54
N LEU A 250 1.80 -14.80 -29.91
CA LEU A 250 1.93 -14.75 -28.44
C LEU A 250 0.55 -14.78 -27.76
N ALA A 251 -0.40 -13.98 -28.25
CA ALA A 251 -1.73 -13.87 -27.66
C ALA A 251 -2.57 -15.16 -27.79
N TYR A 252 -2.51 -15.86 -28.93
CA TYR A 252 -3.39 -16.99 -29.24
C TYR A 252 -2.75 -18.37 -29.15
N ALA A 253 -1.41 -18.49 -29.21
CA ALA A 253 -0.71 -19.77 -29.09
C ALA A 253 0.07 -19.88 -27.77
N VAL A 254 0.91 -18.88 -27.47
CA VAL A 254 1.79 -18.93 -26.28
C VAL A 254 1.01 -18.69 -25.00
N ARG A 255 0.14 -17.67 -24.95
CA ARG A 255 -0.68 -17.35 -23.77
C ARG A 255 -1.52 -18.53 -23.27
N PRO A 256 -2.32 -19.25 -24.09
CA PRO A 256 -3.09 -20.39 -23.59
C PRO A 256 -2.21 -21.56 -23.14
N CYS A 257 -1.07 -21.80 -23.81
CA CYS A 257 -0.10 -22.80 -23.39
C CYS A 257 0.50 -22.44 -22.01
N PHE A 258 0.90 -21.17 -21.84
CA PHE A 258 1.41 -20.67 -20.57
C PHE A 258 0.37 -20.75 -19.46
N MET A 259 -0.88 -20.38 -19.75
CA MET A 259 -2.00 -20.49 -18.80
C MET A 259 -2.28 -21.94 -18.41
N TRP A 260 -2.17 -22.89 -19.34
CA TRP A 260 -2.28 -24.32 -19.05
C TRP A 260 -1.18 -24.80 -18.09
N VAL A 261 0.07 -24.37 -18.30
CA VAL A 261 1.19 -24.67 -17.38
C VAL A 261 0.96 -24.06 -15.99
N LEU A 262 0.50 -22.82 -15.94
CA LEU A 262 0.20 -22.11 -14.68
C LEU A 262 -0.89 -22.80 -13.87
N ARG A 263 -1.97 -23.24 -14.52
CA ARG A 263 -3.05 -24.01 -13.88
C ARG A 263 -2.57 -25.37 -13.40
N ARG A 264 -1.79 -26.09 -14.22
CA ARG A 264 -1.25 -27.42 -13.86
C ARG A 264 -0.29 -27.36 -12.68
N THR A 265 0.50 -26.30 -12.56
CA THR A 265 1.45 -26.09 -11.46
C THR A 265 0.83 -25.43 -10.22
N ARG A 266 -0.46 -25.06 -10.27
CA ARG A 266 -1.15 -24.25 -9.24
C ARG A 266 -0.41 -22.95 -8.87
N SER A 267 0.37 -22.40 -9.80
CA SER A 267 1.17 -21.19 -9.56
C SER A 267 0.33 -19.91 -9.55
N LEU A 268 -0.90 -19.95 -10.09
CA LEU A 268 -1.87 -18.86 -9.99
C LEU A 268 -2.31 -18.62 -8.53
N GLU A 269 -2.54 -19.70 -7.77
CA GLU A 269 -3.04 -19.62 -6.39
C GLU A 269 -1.89 -19.47 -5.38
N ASN A 270 -0.87 -20.33 -5.48
CA ASN A 270 0.24 -20.40 -4.52
C ASN A 270 1.38 -19.42 -4.82
N GLY A 271 1.29 -18.70 -5.95
CA GLY A 271 2.37 -17.83 -6.45
C GLY A 271 3.37 -18.56 -7.36
N PRO A 272 4.21 -17.80 -8.09
CA PRO A 272 5.15 -18.36 -9.05
C PRO A 272 6.22 -19.20 -8.36
N THR A 273 6.27 -20.49 -8.71
CA THR A 273 7.38 -21.38 -8.36
C THR A 273 8.67 -20.94 -9.07
N GLN A 274 9.85 -21.31 -8.55
CA GLN A 274 11.13 -20.98 -9.19
C GLN A 274 11.19 -21.42 -10.67
N GLY A 275 10.61 -22.58 -10.98
CA GLY A 275 10.52 -23.08 -12.35
C GLY A 275 9.66 -22.19 -13.27
N VAL A 276 8.56 -21.64 -12.76
CA VAL A 276 7.71 -20.72 -13.52
C VAL A 276 8.37 -19.36 -13.72
N VAL A 277 9.10 -18.85 -12.71
CA VAL A 277 9.93 -17.64 -12.88
C VAL A 277 10.97 -17.87 -13.98
N ALA A 278 11.70 -18.98 -13.93
CA ALA A 278 12.68 -19.32 -14.95
C ALA A 278 12.07 -19.46 -16.35
N LEU A 279 10.94 -20.16 -16.48
CA LEU A 279 10.20 -20.26 -17.73
C LEU A 279 9.80 -18.88 -18.27
N THR A 280 9.33 -17.99 -17.40
CA THR A 280 8.92 -16.64 -17.79
C THR A 280 10.11 -15.82 -18.29
N LEU A 281 11.26 -15.88 -17.59
CA LEU A 281 12.48 -15.21 -18.04
C LEU A 281 13.00 -15.77 -19.38
N VAL A 282 12.90 -17.08 -19.60
CA VAL A 282 13.24 -17.70 -20.89
C VAL A 282 12.32 -17.17 -22.01
N MET A 283 11.01 -17.05 -21.76
CA MET A 283 10.08 -16.46 -22.72
C MET A 283 10.42 -15.00 -23.02
N VAL A 284 10.77 -14.20 -22.00
CA VAL A 284 11.18 -12.80 -22.16
C VAL A 284 12.42 -12.71 -23.06
N LEU A 285 13.46 -13.50 -22.79
CA LEU A 285 14.70 -13.50 -23.58
C LEU A 285 14.46 -14.02 -25.01
N ALA A 286 13.67 -15.07 -25.18
CA ALA A 286 13.34 -15.61 -26.50
C ALA A 286 12.54 -14.60 -27.35
N SER A 287 11.58 -13.90 -26.74
CA SER A 287 10.79 -12.86 -27.40
C SER A 287 11.64 -11.64 -27.76
N ALA A 288 12.53 -11.20 -26.85
CA ALA A 288 13.48 -10.13 -27.11
C ALA A 288 14.46 -10.47 -28.24
N PHE A 289 14.92 -11.73 -28.31
CA PHE A 289 15.74 -12.23 -29.40
C PHE A 289 14.97 -12.23 -30.73
N PHE A 290 13.74 -12.75 -30.75
CA PHE A 290 12.92 -12.82 -31.95
C PHE A 290 12.63 -11.41 -32.51
N THR A 291 12.18 -10.48 -31.68
CA THR A 291 11.93 -9.09 -32.11
C THR A 291 13.18 -8.41 -32.68
N SER A 292 14.35 -8.66 -32.08
CA SER A 292 15.63 -8.17 -32.61
C SER A 292 15.96 -8.72 -34.01
N ILE A 293 15.59 -9.97 -34.33
CA ILE A 293 15.86 -10.58 -35.64
C ILE A 293 14.99 -9.96 -36.74
N ILE A 294 13.74 -9.61 -36.43
CA ILE A 294 12.80 -9.03 -37.40
C ILE A 294 13.16 -7.56 -37.70
N GLY A 295 14.12 -6.96 -36.98
CA GLY A 295 14.53 -5.56 -37.15
C GLY A 295 13.76 -4.57 -36.25
N VAL A 296 13.03 -5.09 -35.26
CA VAL A 296 12.42 -4.31 -34.18
C VAL A 296 13.35 -4.31 -32.96
N HIS A 297 13.26 -3.31 -32.09
CA HIS A 297 14.11 -3.27 -30.89
C HIS A 297 13.76 -4.42 -29.92
N SER A 298 14.76 -5.02 -29.27
CA SER A 298 14.59 -6.21 -28.41
C SER A 298 13.67 -6.00 -27.20
N ILE A 299 13.53 -4.75 -26.73
CA ILE A 299 12.67 -4.38 -25.61
C ILE A 299 11.18 -4.62 -25.89
N PHE A 300 10.77 -4.56 -27.16
CA PHE A 300 9.37 -4.77 -27.54
C PHE A 300 8.95 -6.22 -27.29
N GLY A 301 9.83 -7.18 -27.56
CA GLY A 301 9.56 -8.58 -27.28
C GLY A 301 9.32 -8.85 -25.79
N ALA A 302 10.12 -8.22 -24.93
CA ALA A 302 9.96 -8.32 -23.48
C ALA A 302 8.66 -7.67 -22.99
N PHE A 303 8.33 -6.48 -23.50
CA PHE A 303 7.07 -5.79 -23.21
C PHE A 303 5.85 -6.63 -23.60
N MET A 304 5.87 -7.27 -24.79
CA MET A 304 4.78 -8.13 -25.26
C MET A 304 4.57 -9.37 -24.37
N VAL A 305 5.65 -9.97 -23.87
CA VAL A 305 5.55 -11.08 -22.90
C VAL A 305 4.96 -10.59 -21.57
N GLY A 306 5.31 -9.37 -21.12
CA GLY A 306 4.71 -8.74 -19.95
C GLY A 306 3.20 -8.57 -20.10
N LEU A 307 2.74 -8.00 -21.22
CA LEU A 307 1.31 -7.84 -21.54
C LEU A 307 0.55 -9.17 -21.66
N MET A 308 1.25 -10.24 -22.02
CA MET A 308 0.68 -11.58 -22.18
C MET A 308 0.43 -12.27 -20.83
N CYS A 309 1.24 -11.96 -19.81
CA CYS A 309 1.16 -12.60 -18.51
C CYS A 309 -0.19 -12.30 -17.82
N PRO A 310 -0.81 -13.30 -17.16
CA PRO A 310 -2.10 -13.12 -16.53
C PRO A 310 -1.98 -12.35 -15.21
N HIS A 311 -2.91 -11.41 -14.99
CA HIS A 311 -3.13 -10.74 -13.71
C HIS A 311 -4.00 -11.55 -12.75
N GLU A 312 -4.74 -12.54 -13.30
CA GLU A 312 -5.55 -13.51 -12.55
C GLU A 312 -4.80 -14.13 -11.37
N GLY A 313 -5.43 -14.14 -10.19
CA GLY A 313 -4.86 -14.72 -8.97
C GLY A 313 -3.68 -13.95 -8.38
N GLY A 314 -3.41 -12.72 -8.85
CA GLY A 314 -2.28 -11.91 -8.38
C GLY A 314 -0.92 -12.47 -8.82
N PHE A 315 -0.89 -13.26 -9.91
CA PHE A 315 0.35 -13.84 -10.42
C PHE A 315 1.36 -12.76 -10.83
N ALA A 316 0.92 -11.75 -11.58
CA ALA A 316 1.76 -10.65 -12.05
C ALA A 316 2.40 -9.87 -10.88
N ILE A 317 1.64 -9.60 -9.82
CA ILE A 317 2.12 -8.95 -8.60
C ILE A 317 3.22 -9.80 -7.94
N LYS A 318 2.94 -11.09 -7.66
CA LYS A 318 3.89 -12.00 -7.00
C LYS A 318 5.14 -12.27 -7.84
N LEU A 319 5.02 -12.27 -9.17
CA LEU A 319 6.17 -12.41 -10.07
C LEU A 319 7.04 -11.15 -10.02
N THR A 320 6.41 -9.97 -10.05
CA THR A 320 7.08 -8.68 -9.92
C THR A 320 7.84 -8.58 -8.60
N GLU A 321 7.22 -8.92 -7.47
CA GLU A 321 7.87 -8.94 -6.13
C GLU A 321 9.17 -9.76 -6.10
N LYS A 322 9.29 -10.82 -6.90
CA LYS A 322 10.48 -11.69 -6.92
C LYS A 322 11.65 -11.13 -7.72
N ILE A 323 11.39 -10.29 -8.72
CA ILE A 323 12.42 -9.84 -9.68
C ILE A 323 12.67 -8.33 -9.62
N GLU A 324 11.72 -7.55 -9.10
CA GLU A 324 11.79 -6.08 -9.11
C GLU A 324 12.98 -5.54 -8.31
N ASP A 325 13.33 -6.14 -7.17
CA ASP A 325 14.41 -5.63 -6.31
C ASP A 325 15.75 -5.64 -7.04
N LEU A 326 16.03 -6.70 -7.80
CA LEU A 326 17.23 -6.83 -8.61
C LEU A 326 17.20 -5.84 -9.79
N ILE A 327 16.06 -5.74 -10.47
CA ILE A 327 15.91 -4.87 -11.65
C ILE A 327 16.02 -3.39 -11.25
N ALA A 328 15.27 -2.96 -10.24
CA ALA A 328 15.22 -1.57 -9.79
C ALA A 328 16.49 -1.11 -9.04
N THR A 329 17.22 -2.02 -8.38
CA THR A 329 18.43 -1.63 -7.61
C THR A 329 19.71 -1.68 -8.44
N LEU A 330 19.85 -2.64 -9.34
CA LEU A 330 21.07 -2.85 -10.12
C LEU A 330 20.91 -2.38 -11.57
N PHE A 331 19.92 -2.92 -12.28
CA PHE A 331 19.83 -2.80 -13.73
C PHE A 331 19.32 -1.44 -14.21
N VAL A 332 18.28 -0.92 -13.56
CA VAL A 332 17.66 0.37 -13.92
C VAL A 332 18.67 1.53 -13.75
N PRO A 333 19.38 1.68 -12.62
CA PRO A 333 20.41 2.71 -12.47
C PRO A 333 21.52 2.66 -13.53
N LEU A 334 21.97 1.45 -13.92
CA LEU A 334 22.98 1.27 -14.97
C LEU A 334 22.50 1.80 -16.34
N PHE A 335 21.24 1.55 -16.67
CA PHE A 335 20.63 2.07 -17.89
C PHE A 335 20.54 3.61 -17.88
N PHE A 336 20.15 4.23 -16.77
CA PHE A 336 20.12 5.69 -16.68
C PHE A 336 21.50 6.32 -16.65
N ALA A 337 22.48 5.65 -16.05
CA ALA A 337 23.87 6.05 -16.17
C ALA A 337 24.32 6.04 -17.65
N LEU A 338 23.97 5.00 -18.43
CA LEU A 338 24.26 4.97 -19.87
C LEU A 338 23.63 6.18 -20.59
N SER A 339 22.37 6.49 -20.29
CA SER A 339 21.67 7.64 -20.86
C SER A 339 22.33 8.97 -20.49
N GLY A 340 22.70 9.15 -19.23
CA GLY A 340 23.32 10.36 -18.73
C GLY A 340 24.77 10.55 -19.19
N ILE A 341 25.55 9.47 -19.35
CA ILE A 341 26.91 9.52 -19.91
C ILE A 341 26.91 10.02 -21.36
N ASN A 342 25.85 9.72 -22.12
CA ASN A 342 25.68 10.27 -23.47
C ASN A 342 25.15 11.73 -23.48
N THR A 343 24.75 12.28 -22.32
CA THR A 343 24.21 13.64 -22.20
C THR A 343 25.33 14.64 -22.00
N ASN A 344 25.44 15.62 -22.91
CA ASN A 344 26.48 16.64 -22.85
C ASN A 344 25.89 18.05 -22.84
N LEU A 345 25.72 18.60 -21.63
CA LEU A 345 25.25 19.97 -21.41
C LEU A 345 26.20 21.03 -21.98
N GLY A 346 27.47 20.68 -22.21
CA GLY A 346 28.43 21.56 -22.89
C GLY A 346 28.09 21.84 -24.35
N LEU A 347 27.23 21.03 -24.98
CA LEU A 347 26.76 21.27 -26.36
C LEU A 347 25.65 22.32 -26.46
N LEU A 348 25.12 22.78 -25.32
CA LEU A 348 24.13 23.85 -25.20
C LEU A 348 24.84 25.20 -25.00
N ASP A 349 25.69 25.58 -25.95
CA ASP A 349 26.62 26.71 -25.86
C ASP A 349 26.09 28.02 -26.48
N SER A 350 25.09 27.92 -27.36
CA SER A 350 24.52 29.07 -28.07
C SER A 350 23.17 29.53 -27.51
N GLY A 351 22.92 30.85 -27.56
CA GLY A 351 21.63 31.43 -27.15
C GLY A 351 20.44 30.91 -27.97
N LYS A 352 20.65 30.59 -29.26
CA LYS A 352 19.63 29.94 -30.09
C LYS A 352 19.28 28.54 -29.58
N THR A 353 20.29 27.78 -29.18
CA THR A 353 20.13 26.42 -28.66
C THR A 353 19.35 26.40 -27.34
N TRP A 354 19.67 27.32 -26.43
CA TRP A 354 18.85 27.52 -25.22
C TRP A 354 17.43 28.01 -25.53
N GLY A 355 17.26 28.85 -26.56
CA GLY A 355 15.94 29.23 -27.06
C GLY A 355 15.10 28.02 -27.47
N TYR A 356 15.69 27.05 -28.19
CA TYR A 356 15.03 25.79 -28.52
C TYR A 356 14.75 24.92 -27.29
N VAL A 357 15.66 24.81 -26.32
CA VAL A 357 15.40 24.08 -25.06
C VAL A 357 14.18 24.64 -24.34
N ILE A 358 14.12 25.96 -24.17
CA ILE A 358 12.99 26.63 -23.50
C ILE A 358 11.71 26.44 -24.32
N ALA A 359 11.76 26.58 -25.65
CA ALA A 359 10.61 26.34 -26.51
C ALA A 359 10.09 24.90 -26.41
N ILE A 360 10.98 23.90 -26.40
CA ILE A 360 10.63 22.48 -26.23
C ILE A 360 9.97 22.26 -24.86
N ILE A 361 10.52 22.83 -23.78
CA ILE A 361 9.92 22.73 -22.43
C ILE A 361 8.52 23.34 -22.40
N LEU A 362 8.36 24.57 -22.89
CA LEU A 362 7.09 25.28 -22.86
C LEU A 362 6.04 24.54 -23.69
N VAL A 363 6.38 24.15 -24.93
CA VAL A 363 5.45 23.43 -25.79
C VAL A 363 5.11 22.07 -25.18
N ALA A 364 6.10 21.30 -24.71
CA ALA A 364 5.85 19.98 -24.11
C ALA A 364 4.96 20.07 -22.87
N PHE A 365 5.17 21.08 -22.01
CA PHE A 365 4.37 21.30 -20.82
C PHE A 365 2.95 21.78 -21.16
N PHE A 366 2.82 22.88 -21.91
CA PHE A 366 1.50 23.47 -22.20
C PHE A 366 0.65 22.58 -23.11
N SER A 367 1.22 21.95 -24.13
CA SER A 367 0.43 21.08 -25.01
C SER A 367 -0.17 19.90 -24.25
N LYS A 368 0.58 19.32 -23.31
CA LYS A 368 0.13 18.23 -22.42
C LYS A 368 -0.93 18.70 -21.44
N VAL A 369 -0.68 19.80 -20.73
CA VAL A 369 -1.66 20.37 -19.80
C VAL A 369 -2.96 20.69 -20.51
N VAL A 370 -2.90 21.30 -21.70
CA VAL A 370 -4.09 21.62 -22.50
C VAL A 370 -4.81 20.36 -22.97
N GLY A 371 -4.09 19.34 -23.48
CA GLY A 371 -4.68 18.09 -23.94
C GLY A 371 -5.43 17.34 -22.85
N GLY A 372 -4.78 17.11 -21.70
CA GLY A 372 -5.41 16.46 -20.56
C GLY A 372 -6.55 17.27 -19.93
N THR A 373 -6.40 18.60 -19.84
CA THR A 373 -7.45 19.48 -19.30
C THR A 373 -8.68 19.51 -20.21
N ALA A 374 -8.48 19.63 -21.52
CA ALA A 374 -9.57 19.63 -22.49
C ALA A 374 -10.34 18.30 -22.47
N GLY A 375 -9.63 17.18 -22.49
CA GLY A 375 -10.25 15.85 -22.38
C GLY A 375 -11.02 15.68 -21.08
N ALA A 376 -10.46 16.08 -19.95
CA ALA A 376 -11.16 15.99 -18.66
C ALA A 376 -12.41 16.89 -18.61
N ARG A 377 -12.32 18.10 -19.18
CA ARG A 377 -13.40 19.08 -19.15
C ARG A 377 -14.59 18.67 -20.01
N MET A 378 -14.33 18.00 -21.14
CA MET A 378 -15.37 17.42 -21.99
C MET A 378 -16.18 16.32 -21.28
N ASN A 379 -15.62 15.71 -20.24
CA ASN A 379 -16.28 14.70 -19.41
C ASN A 379 -16.99 15.27 -18.17
N GLY A 380 -17.11 16.60 -18.07
CA GLY A 380 -17.87 17.25 -17.00
C GLY A 380 -17.14 17.42 -15.67
N LEU A 381 -15.81 17.23 -15.63
CA LEU A 381 -15.01 17.53 -14.43
C LEU A 381 -14.88 19.04 -14.20
N VAL A 382 -14.72 19.44 -12.93
CA VAL A 382 -14.50 20.85 -12.55
C VAL A 382 -13.11 21.31 -13.00
N TRP A 383 -12.98 22.60 -13.34
CA TRP A 383 -11.75 23.20 -13.87
C TRP A 383 -10.48 22.83 -13.08
N ARG A 384 -10.53 22.86 -11.75
CA ARG A 384 -9.37 22.48 -10.92
C ARG A 384 -9.02 20.99 -11.05
N GLU A 385 -10.00 20.10 -11.09
CA GLU A 385 -9.75 18.66 -11.36
C GLU A 385 -9.18 18.48 -12.78
N SER A 386 -9.73 19.17 -13.77
CA SER A 386 -9.26 19.09 -15.16
C SER A 386 -7.81 19.56 -15.32
N PHE A 387 -7.43 20.71 -14.74
CA PHE A 387 -6.05 21.18 -14.76
C PHE A 387 -5.11 20.23 -14.00
N THR A 388 -5.59 19.59 -12.94
CA THR A 388 -4.79 18.61 -12.18
C THR A 388 -4.50 17.39 -13.04
N ILE A 389 -5.50 16.89 -13.79
CA ILE A 389 -5.33 15.80 -14.76
C ILE A 389 -4.31 16.19 -15.84
N GLY A 390 -4.43 17.38 -16.44
CA GLY A 390 -3.47 17.84 -17.47
C GLY A 390 -2.03 17.98 -16.94
N THR A 391 -1.88 18.48 -15.72
CA THR A 391 -0.57 18.58 -15.07
C THR A 391 0.02 17.19 -14.83
N LEU A 392 -0.77 16.27 -14.29
CA LEU A 392 -0.36 14.88 -14.07
C LEU A 392 0.00 14.17 -15.38
N MET A 393 -0.70 14.42 -16.48
CA MET A 393 -0.36 13.85 -17.80
C MET A 393 0.95 14.38 -18.38
N SER A 394 1.46 15.50 -17.88
CA SER A 394 2.76 16.06 -18.27
C SER A 394 3.93 15.32 -17.60
N CYS A 395 3.67 14.35 -16.72
CA CYS A 395 4.70 13.50 -16.11
C CYS A 395 5.50 12.76 -17.18
N LYS A 396 6.76 13.13 -17.28
CA LYS A 396 7.77 12.43 -18.06
C LYS A 396 8.55 11.47 -17.17
N GLY A 397 9.21 10.49 -17.76
CA GLY A 397 9.80 9.43 -16.96
C GLY A 397 10.69 8.47 -17.72
N LEU A 398 10.86 7.30 -17.12
CA LEU A 398 11.75 6.22 -17.57
C LEU A 398 11.57 5.91 -19.07
N VAL A 399 10.30 5.78 -19.49
CA VAL A 399 9.91 5.39 -20.86
C VAL A 399 10.39 6.40 -21.92
N GLU A 400 10.31 7.69 -21.63
CA GLU A 400 10.72 8.70 -22.60
C GLU A 400 12.22 8.69 -22.82
N LEU A 401 13.02 8.57 -21.76
CA LEU A 401 14.48 8.47 -21.90
C LEU A 401 14.88 7.22 -22.68
N ILE A 402 14.11 6.14 -22.56
CA ILE A 402 14.29 4.94 -23.39
C ILE A 402 14.07 5.28 -24.86
N VAL A 403 12.95 5.93 -25.19
CA VAL A 403 12.64 6.40 -26.55
C VAL A 403 13.76 7.28 -27.09
N LEU A 404 14.24 8.25 -26.31
CA LEU A 404 15.31 9.16 -26.70
C LEU A 404 16.64 8.43 -26.95
N ASN A 405 16.99 7.44 -26.13
CA ASN A 405 18.20 6.62 -26.35
C ASN A 405 18.08 5.79 -27.63
N ILE A 406 16.91 5.21 -27.90
CA ILE A 406 16.67 4.49 -29.15
C ILE A 406 16.80 5.44 -30.34
N GLY A 407 16.26 6.65 -30.25
CA GLY A 407 16.42 7.69 -31.27
C GLY A 407 17.88 8.09 -31.51
N LEU A 408 18.67 8.23 -30.44
CA LEU A 408 20.10 8.52 -30.53
C LEU A 408 20.88 7.35 -31.16
N GLN A 409 20.59 6.11 -30.76
CA GLN A 409 21.22 4.91 -31.33
C GLN A 409 20.86 4.70 -32.80
N ALA A 410 19.62 4.99 -33.17
CA ALA A 410 19.13 4.97 -34.53
C ALA A 410 19.58 6.19 -35.35
N LYS A 411 20.38 7.10 -34.75
CA LYS A 411 20.90 8.33 -35.38
C LYS A 411 19.81 9.27 -35.93
N ILE A 412 18.63 9.24 -35.31
CA ILE A 412 17.53 10.17 -35.57
C ILE A 412 17.78 11.50 -34.87
N LEU A 413 18.33 11.42 -33.64
CA LEU A 413 18.71 12.57 -32.84
C LEU A 413 20.23 12.72 -32.82
N SER A 414 20.74 13.94 -32.96
CA SER A 414 22.12 14.25 -32.57
C SER A 414 22.24 14.24 -31.04
N THR A 415 23.47 14.11 -30.53
CA THR A 415 23.75 14.22 -29.09
C THR A 415 23.25 15.56 -28.51
N ARG A 416 23.27 16.63 -29.31
CA ARG A 416 22.77 17.94 -28.91
C ARG A 416 21.25 17.92 -28.74
N THR A 417 20.49 17.50 -29.77
CA THR A 417 19.03 17.43 -29.70
C THR A 417 18.57 16.44 -28.61
N PHE A 418 19.24 15.29 -28.49
CA PHE A 418 19.04 14.35 -27.38
C PHE A 418 19.18 15.05 -26.01
N THR A 419 20.24 15.83 -25.81
CA THR A 419 20.46 16.60 -24.58
C THR A 419 19.33 17.60 -24.31
N MET A 420 18.79 18.27 -25.34
CA MET A 420 17.64 19.18 -25.17
C MET A 420 16.40 18.46 -24.63
N PHE A 421 16.10 17.28 -25.18
CA PHE A 421 14.95 16.48 -24.74
C PHE A 421 15.15 15.87 -23.35
N VAL A 422 16.38 15.45 -23.00
CA VAL A 422 16.71 15.00 -21.64
C VAL A 422 16.49 16.11 -20.61
N VAL A 423 16.92 17.34 -20.92
CA VAL A 423 16.69 18.50 -20.04
C VAL A 423 15.19 18.79 -19.93
N MET A 424 14.45 18.73 -21.03
CA MET A 424 12.99 18.92 -20.99
C MET A 424 12.31 17.90 -20.09
N ALA A 425 12.63 16.61 -20.25
CA ALA A 425 12.05 15.55 -19.45
C ALA A 425 12.28 15.77 -17.93
N LEU A 426 13.52 16.10 -17.56
CA LEU A 426 13.86 16.41 -16.16
C LEU A 426 13.07 17.60 -15.61
N VAL A 427 13.03 18.72 -16.36
CA VAL A 427 12.36 19.93 -15.91
C VAL A 427 10.85 19.72 -15.79
N THR A 428 10.22 19.08 -16.77
CA THR A 428 8.77 18.85 -16.73
C THR A 428 8.37 17.91 -15.59
N THR A 429 9.13 16.84 -15.35
CA THR A 429 8.79 15.89 -14.27
C THR A 429 8.98 16.52 -12.90
N PHE A 430 10.10 17.22 -12.69
CA PHE A 430 10.36 17.93 -11.44
C PHE A 430 9.31 19.04 -11.18
N ALA A 431 8.79 19.69 -12.23
CA ALA A 431 7.74 20.69 -12.09
C ALA A 431 6.36 20.10 -11.77
N THR A 432 6.07 18.85 -12.17
CA THR A 432 4.73 18.27 -12.00
C THR A 432 4.33 18.08 -10.54
N THR A 433 5.18 17.45 -9.72
CA THR A 433 4.89 17.17 -8.30
C THR A 433 4.49 18.42 -7.51
N PRO A 434 5.29 19.51 -7.49
CA PRO A 434 4.93 20.73 -6.75
C PRO A 434 3.69 21.42 -7.32
N LEU A 435 3.49 21.39 -8.65
CA LEU A 435 2.35 22.06 -9.28
C LEU A 435 1.03 21.37 -8.94
N VAL A 436 1.02 20.03 -8.85
CA VAL A 436 -0.15 19.26 -8.41
C VAL A 436 -0.48 19.54 -6.95
N MET A 437 0.53 19.57 -6.07
CA MET A 437 0.33 19.90 -4.65
C MET A 437 -0.29 21.29 -4.47
N TRP A 438 0.15 22.26 -5.27
CA TRP A 438 -0.40 23.61 -5.26
C TRP A 438 -1.83 23.67 -5.82
N LEU A 439 -2.08 22.98 -6.93
CA LEU A 439 -3.35 23.05 -7.64
C LEU A 439 -4.48 22.27 -6.93
N TYR A 440 -4.16 21.14 -6.30
CA TYR A 440 -5.12 20.18 -5.73
C TYR A 440 -4.80 19.80 -4.27
N PRO A 441 -4.83 20.77 -3.33
CA PRO A 441 -4.48 20.54 -1.92
C PRO A 441 -5.50 19.63 -1.21
N PRO A 442 -5.09 18.88 -0.15
CA PRO A 442 -5.97 17.93 0.56
C PRO A 442 -7.28 18.54 1.09
N SER A 443 -7.25 19.80 1.52
CA SER A 443 -8.45 20.52 1.99
C SER A 443 -9.50 20.70 0.89
N TYR A 444 -9.07 20.93 -0.35
CA TYR A 444 -9.96 21.05 -1.50
C TYR A 444 -10.53 19.69 -1.91
N GLN A 445 -9.73 18.62 -1.80
CA GLN A 445 -10.16 17.25 -2.09
C GLN A 445 -11.35 16.86 -1.20
N GLN A 446 -11.20 17.04 0.12
CA GLN A 446 -12.27 16.75 1.09
C GLN A 446 -13.51 17.61 0.85
N LYS A 447 -13.34 18.93 0.61
CA LYS A 447 -14.45 19.82 0.29
C LYS A 447 -15.21 19.36 -0.96
N LEU A 448 -14.49 18.99 -2.02
CA LEU A 448 -15.10 18.57 -3.27
C LEU A 448 -15.84 17.23 -3.12
N GLU A 449 -15.28 16.27 -2.37
CA GLU A 449 -15.97 15.02 -2.06
C GLU A 449 -17.27 15.25 -1.27
N LEU A 450 -17.24 16.12 -0.27
CA LEU A 450 -18.43 16.47 0.52
C LEU A 450 -19.50 17.15 -0.33
N TRP A 451 -19.09 18.02 -1.27
CA TRP A 451 -20.00 18.67 -2.22
C TRP A 451 -20.60 17.67 -3.22
N LYS A 452 -19.78 16.80 -3.83
CA LYS A 452 -20.23 15.75 -4.75
C LYS A 452 -21.21 14.77 -4.08
N ARG A 453 -21.08 14.55 -2.76
CA ARG A 453 -22.02 13.75 -1.95
C ARG A 453 -23.27 14.51 -1.50
N GLY A 454 -23.43 15.78 -1.87
CA GLY A 454 -24.58 16.60 -1.48
C GLY A 454 -24.66 16.89 0.03
N LYS A 455 -23.55 16.77 0.77
CA LYS A 455 -23.53 17.04 2.22
C LYS A 455 -23.30 18.52 2.54
N ILE A 456 -22.69 19.26 1.62
CA ILE A 456 -22.42 20.70 1.73
C ILE A 456 -22.81 21.40 0.42
N ASN A 457 -23.25 22.65 0.53
CA ASN A 457 -23.34 23.56 -0.61
C ASN A 457 -21.93 23.91 -1.11
N TRP A 458 -21.82 24.43 -2.33
CA TRP A 458 -20.54 24.85 -2.93
C TRP A 458 -19.77 25.86 -2.06
N ASP A 459 -20.50 26.67 -1.30
CA ASP A 459 -19.98 27.67 -0.36
C ASP A 459 -19.41 27.05 0.93
N GLY A 460 -19.54 25.73 1.12
CA GLY A 460 -19.03 25.00 2.28
C GLY A 460 -20.03 24.92 3.45
N THR A 461 -21.21 25.52 3.33
CA THR A 461 -22.26 25.40 4.35
C THR A 461 -22.86 23.98 4.30
N PRO A 462 -22.97 23.27 5.43
CA PRO A 462 -23.66 21.98 5.45
C PRO A 462 -25.12 22.15 5.04
N ILE A 463 -25.62 21.23 4.21
CA ILE A 463 -27.04 21.19 3.87
C ILE A 463 -27.73 20.57 5.07
N ALA A 464 -28.32 21.40 5.92
CA ALA A 464 -29.17 20.93 7.00
C ALA A 464 -30.35 20.16 6.38
N ARG A 465 -30.47 18.87 6.70
CA ARG A 465 -31.75 18.19 6.51
C ARG A 465 -32.75 18.90 7.41
N HIS A 466 -33.77 19.53 6.82
CA HIS A 466 -34.96 19.95 7.53
C HIS A 466 -35.55 18.72 8.23
N GLY A 467 -35.46 18.70 9.57
CA GLY A 467 -35.85 17.57 10.42
C GLY A 467 -35.08 17.45 11.73
N ALA A 468 -33.96 18.17 11.90
CA ALA A 468 -33.08 18.06 13.07
C ALA A 468 -33.50 18.89 14.30
N ASP A 469 -34.80 19.14 14.49
CA ASP A 469 -35.33 19.74 15.74
C ASP A 469 -35.93 18.68 16.68
N GLY A 470 -35.65 17.38 16.44
CA GLY A 470 -36.11 16.27 17.28
C GLY A 470 -35.13 15.10 17.45
N GLU A 471 -33.86 15.23 17.03
CA GLU A 471 -32.91 14.10 16.98
C GLU A 471 -32.26 13.76 18.34
N ASP A 472 -32.33 14.63 19.35
CA ASP A 472 -31.70 14.36 20.67
C ASP A 472 -32.41 13.25 21.48
N GLU A 473 -33.69 12.96 21.23
CA GLU A 473 -34.41 11.85 21.89
C GLU A 473 -34.35 10.52 21.11
N ALA A 474 -34.01 10.55 19.81
CA ALA A 474 -33.97 9.36 18.96
C ALA A 474 -32.63 8.60 19.04
N ASP A 475 -31.52 9.27 19.36
CA ASP A 475 -30.18 8.67 19.45
C ASP A 475 -29.96 7.84 20.73
N GLU A 476 -30.79 8.04 21.77
CA GLU A 476 -30.81 7.19 22.97
C GLU A 476 -31.39 5.79 22.70
N ARG A 477 -32.18 5.60 21.63
CA ARG A 477 -32.86 4.32 21.33
C ARG A 477 -32.06 3.41 20.40
N ARG A 478 -30.98 3.90 19.78
CA ARG A 478 -30.13 3.09 18.89
C ARG A 478 -29.14 2.24 19.67
N GLU A 479 -29.00 0.99 19.23
CA GLU A 479 -27.93 0.11 19.69
C GLU A 479 -26.57 0.71 19.32
N PRO A 480 -25.55 0.59 20.21
CA PRO A 480 -24.29 1.32 20.05
C PRO A 480 -23.39 0.76 18.93
N ALA A 481 -23.63 -0.46 18.42
CA ALA A 481 -22.82 -1.07 17.38
C ALA A 481 -23.67 -1.91 16.39
N THR A 482 -24.36 -1.27 15.45
CA THR A 482 -25.05 -1.97 14.33
C THR A 482 -24.21 -1.98 13.05
N LYS A 483 -23.39 -0.95 12.83
CA LYS A 483 -22.41 -0.88 11.73
C LYS A 483 -20.99 -0.86 12.27
N LEU A 484 -20.28 -1.96 12.10
CA LEU A 484 -18.90 -2.12 12.55
C LEU A 484 -17.92 -1.98 11.39
N LEU A 485 -16.89 -1.17 11.56
CA LEU A 485 -15.68 -1.21 10.74
C LEU A 485 -14.62 -1.98 11.51
N VAL A 486 -14.03 -3.00 10.91
CA VAL A 486 -13.05 -3.87 11.57
C VAL A 486 -11.73 -3.85 10.82
N TYR A 487 -10.64 -3.54 11.52
CA TYR A 487 -9.30 -3.61 10.93
C TYR A 487 -8.84 -5.07 10.82
N LEU A 488 -8.72 -5.58 9.59
CA LEU A 488 -8.32 -6.96 9.29
C LEU A 488 -6.79 -7.08 9.26
N ARG A 489 -6.25 -8.00 10.06
CA ARG A 489 -4.82 -8.37 10.08
C ARG A 489 -4.65 -9.89 10.20
N THR A 490 -3.49 -10.40 9.79
CA THR A 490 -3.14 -11.83 9.87
C THR A 490 -2.99 -12.31 11.31
N ASP A 491 -2.27 -11.54 12.12
CA ASP A 491 -1.92 -11.84 13.50
C ASP A 491 -3.10 -11.69 14.47
N GLY A 492 -4.12 -10.91 14.12
CA GLY A 492 -5.30 -10.68 14.95
C GLY A 492 -6.57 -11.42 14.53
N LEU A 493 -6.54 -12.29 13.50
CA LEU A 493 -7.75 -12.83 12.89
C LEU A 493 -8.58 -13.71 13.84
N SER A 494 -7.94 -14.55 14.66
CA SER A 494 -8.59 -15.40 15.66
C SER A 494 -9.32 -14.57 16.72
N SER A 495 -8.60 -13.60 17.28
CA SER A 495 -9.04 -12.62 18.25
C SER A 495 -10.23 -11.79 17.73
N LEU A 496 -10.13 -11.32 16.49
CA LEU A 496 -11.18 -10.58 15.79
C LEU A 496 -12.44 -11.41 15.57
N LEU A 497 -12.31 -12.65 15.08
CA LEU A 497 -13.47 -13.54 14.87
C LEU A 497 -14.14 -13.89 16.22
N SER A 498 -13.35 -14.08 17.27
CA SER A 498 -13.87 -14.31 18.61
C SER A 498 -14.66 -13.10 19.13
N THR A 499 -14.16 -11.88 18.87
CA THR A 499 -14.81 -10.64 19.28
C THR A 499 -16.12 -10.42 18.52
N ILE A 500 -16.09 -10.65 17.21
CA ILE A 500 -17.30 -10.56 16.36
C ILE A 500 -18.36 -11.56 16.81
N SER A 501 -17.98 -12.77 17.19
CA SER A 501 -18.93 -13.78 17.71
C SER A 501 -19.67 -13.34 18.98
N LEU A 502 -19.16 -12.33 19.71
CA LEU A 502 -19.87 -11.79 20.88
C LEU A 502 -21.10 -10.98 20.46
N PHE A 503 -21.05 -10.33 19.29
CA PHE A 503 -22.12 -9.48 18.75
C PHE A 503 -23.19 -10.26 17.97
N THR A 504 -23.04 -11.58 17.77
CA THR A 504 -24.01 -12.38 17.00
C THR A 504 -25.09 -13.01 17.88
N SER A 505 -26.28 -13.21 17.31
CA SER A 505 -27.39 -13.94 17.94
C SER A 505 -27.13 -15.45 17.88
N GLY A 506 -27.02 -16.12 19.03
CA GLY A 506 -26.74 -17.56 19.13
C GLY A 506 -27.90 -18.49 18.72
N GLN A 507 -28.65 -18.23 17.65
CA GLN A 507 -29.75 -19.11 17.21
C GLN A 507 -29.23 -20.36 16.46
N GLY A 508 -28.73 -21.32 17.23
CA GLY A 508 -28.48 -22.69 16.77
C GLY A 508 -29.71 -23.58 16.91
N GLY A 509 -30.31 -23.98 15.79
CA GLY A 509 -30.95 -25.29 15.61
C GLY A 509 -32.26 -25.62 16.34
N GLY A 510 -33.39 -25.14 15.82
CA GLY A 510 -34.70 -25.78 16.00
C GLY A 510 -35.20 -26.37 14.67
N PRO A 511 -35.84 -27.56 14.61
CA PRO A 511 -36.22 -28.23 13.36
C PRO A 511 -37.21 -27.47 12.46
N ASP A 512 -37.87 -26.42 12.95
CA ASP A 512 -39.05 -25.84 12.30
C ASP A 512 -38.83 -24.56 11.47
N SER A 513 -37.61 -24.00 11.41
CA SER A 513 -37.33 -22.80 10.58
C SER A 513 -36.78 -23.12 9.17
N ARG A 514 -37.24 -24.24 8.59
CA ARG A 514 -36.78 -24.74 7.27
C ARG A 514 -37.54 -24.19 6.05
N LYS A 515 -38.31 -23.12 6.18
CA LYS A 515 -39.05 -22.51 5.06
C LYS A 515 -38.65 -21.05 4.83
N ALA A 516 -37.48 -20.85 4.24
CA ALA A 516 -37.24 -19.71 3.37
C ALA A 516 -36.85 -20.29 2.00
N VAL A 517 -37.66 -19.99 1.00
CA VAL A 517 -37.66 -20.57 -0.35
C VAL A 517 -36.31 -20.35 -1.02
N VAL A 518 -35.61 -21.44 -1.35
CA VAL A 518 -34.50 -21.43 -2.31
C VAL A 518 -35.12 -21.74 -3.66
N ASP A 519 -35.24 -20.73 -4.52
CA ASP A 519 -35.65 -20.90 -5.90
C ASP A 519 -34.40 -21.30 -6.72
N ASP A 520 -34.42 -22.51 -7.26
CA ASP A 520 -33.31 -23.15 -7.97
C ASP A 520 -33.43 -22.84 -9.47
N LYS A 521 -32.67 -21.84 -9.95
CA LYS A 521 -32.41 -21.66 -11.40
C LYS A 521 -30.94 -21.29 -11.65
N PRO A 522 -30.27 -21.96 -12.61
CA PRO A 522 -28.88 -21.70 -12.92
C PRO A 522 -28.77 -20.49 -13.88
N HIS A 523 -28.32 -19.34 -13.39
CA HIS A 523 -27.93 -18.22 -14.25
C HIS A 523 -26.41 -18.13 -14.40
N ARG A 524 -25.97 -18.42 -15.63
CA ARG A 524 -24.66 -18.05 -16.20
C ARG A 524 -24.65 -16.54 -16.48
N SER A 525 -23.76 -15.80 -15.82
CA SER A 525 -22.95 -14.71 -16.43
C SER A 525 -22.17 -14.01 -15.31
N GLY A 526 -20.86 -13.93 -15.46
CA GLY A 526 -20.01 -13.16 -14.57
C GLY A 526 -20.29 -11.67 -14.73
N GLU A 527 -20.77 -11.05 -13.66
CA GLU A 527 -20.64 -9.61 -13.40
C GLU A 527 -21.09 -9.36 -11.96
N LYS A 528 -20.36 -8.44 -11.29
CA LYS A 528 -20.50 -7.97 -9.90
C LYS A 528 -19.85 -8.87 -8.84
N GLY A 529 -18.66 -8.43 -8.42
CA GLY A 529 -18.06 -8.77 -7.14
C GLY A 529 -18.95 -8.34 -5.97
N LEU A 530 -18.51 -8.60 -4.75
CA LEU A 530 -19.23 -8.47 -3.46
C LEU A 530 -19.65 -7.03 -3.07
N VAL A 531 -19.93 -6.16 -4.04
CA VAL A 531 -20.40 -4.79 -3.87
C VAL A 531 -21.87 -4.71 -4.29
N GLU A 532 -22.71 -4.40 -3.30
CA GLU A 532 -24.14 -4.08 -3.39
C GLU A 532 -25.05 -5.18 -3.97
N GLN A 533 -25.64 -5.99 -3.06
CA GLN A 533 -26.92 -6.63 -3.36
C GLN A 533 -28.00 -5.55 -3.40
N PRO A 534 -28.76 -5.38 -4.50
CA PRO A 534 -29.94 -4.53 -4.51
C PRO A 534 -31.02 -5.22 -3.69
N VAL A 535 -31.48 -4.57 -2.61
CA VAL A 535 -32.67 -4.99 -1.88
C VAL A 535 -33.89 -4.60 -2.73
N HIS A 536 -34.68 -5.60 -3.13
CA HIS A 536 -35.96 -5.38 -3.77
C HIS A 536 -36.94 -4.86 -2.70
N ILE A 537 -37.36 -3.61 -2.81
CA ILE A 537 -38.50 -3.06 -2.05
C ILE A 537 -39.75 -3.59 -2.74
N PRO A 538 -40.67 -4.30 -2.06
CA PRO A 538 -41.98 -4.63 -2.62
C PRO A 538 -42.75 -3.33 -2.86
N GLY A 539 -43.26 -3.14 -4.07
CA GLY A 539 -43.98 -1.93 -4.47
C GLY A 539 -45.32 -1.78 -3.75
N ASP A 540 -45.72 -0.51 -3.61
CA ASP A 540 -47.02 -0.05 -3.13
C ASP A 540 -48.16 -0.82 -3.81
N GLY A 541 -48.90 -1.57 -3.00
CA GLY A 541 -50.23 -2.07 -3.32
C GLY A 541 -51.21 -1.48 -2.34
N ASP A 542 -52.11 -0.64 -2.83
CA ASP A 542 -53.31 -0.18 -2.13
C ASP A 542 -54.06 -1.36 -1.51
N GLY A 543 -54.41 -1.26 -0.24
CA GLY A 543 -55.28 -2.20 0.44
C GLY A 543 -55.27 -2.02 1.96
N ASP A 544 -56.34 -1.42 2.47
CA ASP A 544 -56.73 -1.40 3.88
C ASP A 544 -56.56 -2.78 4.54
N ASP A 545 -55.95 -2.82 5.74
CA ASP A 545 -56.56 -3.47 6.91
C ASP A 545 -55.68 -3.30 8.16
N ASP A 546 -56.35 -2.97 9.25
CA ASP A 546 -55.85 -2.81 10.61
C ASP A 546 -55.15 -4.09 11.12
N ASN A 547 -53.93 -3.96 11.66
CA ASN A 547 -53.46 -4.80 12.76
C ASN A 547 -52.33 -4.12 13.55
N GLU A 548 -52.61 -3.84 14.81
CA GLU A 548 -51.66 -3.45 15.83
C GLU A 548 -50.67 -4.61 16.13
N ASN A 549 -49.40 -4.26 16.37
CA ASN A 549 -48.25 -5.12 16.73
C ASN A 549 -47.48 -5.84 15.60
N GLU A 550 -46.95 -5.10 14.62
CA GLU A 550 -45.70 -5.52 13.97
C GLU A 550 -44.49 -4.95 14.72
N LEU A 551 -43.69 -5.83 15.34
CA LEU A 551 -42.37 -5.45 15.86
C LEU A 551 -41.53 -4.87 14.72
N PRO A 552 -40.78 -3.78 14.94
CA PRO A 552 -39.93 -3.21 13.90
C PRO A 552 -38.94 -4.27 13.39
N PRO A 553 -38.66 -4.33 12.08
CA PRO A 553 -37.69 -5.27 11.54
C PRO A 553 -36.33 -5.06 12.22
N ARG A 554 -35.75 -6.13 12.78
CA ARG A 554 -34.41 -6.08 13.39
C ARG A 554 -33.38 -5.62 12.34
N GLU A 555 -32.69 -4.52 12.60
CA GLU A 555 -31.56 -4.09 11.77
C GLU A 555 -30.45 -5.15 11.85
N LEU A 556 -30.12 -5.76 10.71
CA LEU A 556 -29.04 -6.74 10.60
C LEU A 556 -27.69 -6.10 10.95
N LEU A 557 -26.85 -6.82 11.70
CA LEU A 557 -25.49 -6.39 12.03
C LEU A 557 -24.66 -6.32 10.74
N ARG A 558 -24.14 -5.14 10.41
CA ARG A 558 -23.28 -4.94 9.24
C ARG A 558 -21.84 -4.81 9.67
N ILE A 559 -20.99 -5.71 9.18
CA ILE A 559 -19.56 -5.71 9.48
C ILE A 559 -18.78 -5.48 8.19
N HIS A 560 -18.02 -4.39 8.18
CA HIS A 560 -17.13 -4.03 7.11
C HIS A 560 -15.70 -4.28 7.57
N GLY A 561 -15.05 -5.29 7.01
CA GLY A 561 -13.63 -5.55 7.22
C GLY A 561 -12.77 -4.70 6.31
N CYS A 562 -11.80 -3.97 6.86
CA CYS A 562 -10.83 -3.19 6.12
C CYS A 562 -9.44 -3.74 6.39
N ARG A 563 -8.77 -4.28 5.35
CA ARG A 563 -7.37 -4.67 5.42
C ARG A 563 -6.51 -3.53 4.89
N LEU A 564 -5.50 -3.12 5.65
CA LEU A 564 -4.54 -2.09 5.24
C LEU A 564 -3.25 -2.77 4.78
N VAL A 565 -2.79 -2.43 3.59
CA VAL A 565 -1.53 -2.94 3.02
C VAL A 565 -0.59 -1.75 2.79
N GLY A 566 0.66 -1.90 3.23
CA GLY A 566 1.65 -0.84 3.15
C GLY A 566 1.99 -0.50 1.71
N LEU A 567 1.86 0.77 1.37
CA LEU A 567 2.27 1.32 0.07
C LEU A 567 3.77 1.63 0.13
N THR A 568 4.56 0.85 -0.60
CA THR A 568 6.01 1.09 -0.74
C THR A 568 6.31 1.68 -2.12
N GLU A 569 7.55 2.16 -2.33
CA GLU A 569 8.02 2.62 -3.66
C GLU A 569 8.16 1.49 -4.70
N ARG A 570 7.83 0.24 -4.33
CA ARG A 570 7.93 -0.93 -5.20
C ARG A 570 6.85 -0.93 -6.28
N ASN A 571 7.20 -1.41 -7.48
CA ASN A 571 6.24 -1.54 -8.58
C ASN A 571 5.13 -2.53 -8.22
N SER A 572 5.45 -3.59 -7.48
CA SER A 572 4.45 -4.52 -6.96
C SER A 572 3.41 -3.87 -6.06
N SER A 573 3.78 -2.83 -5.30
CA SER A 573 2.86 -2.07 -4.44
C SER A 573 1.94 -1.18 -5.25
N VAL A 574 2.48 -0.58 -6.32
CA VAL A 574 1.71 0.17 -7.31
C VAL A 574 0.66 -0.71 -8.00
N MET A 575 1.05 -1.92 -8.45
CA MET A 575 0.14 -2.87 -9.08
C MET A 575 -1.00 -3.28 -8.15
N LYS A 576 -0.72 -3.49 -6.85
CA LYS A 576 -1.77 -3.80 -5.85
C LYS A 576 -2.83 -2.71 -5.76
N VAL A 577 -2.47 -1.45 -5.99
CA VAL A 577 -3.44 -0.35 -5.96
C VAL A 577 -4.30 -0.34 -7.23
N SER A 578 -3.69 -0.49 -8.41
CA SER A 578 -4.45 -0.54 -9.67
C SER A 578 -5.35 -1.77 -9.78
N GLU A 579 -4.99 -2.86 -9.11
CA GLU A 579 -5.68 -4.16 -9.15
C GLU A 579 -6.39 -4.51 -7.85
N ILE A 580 -6.79 -3.49 -7.07
CA ILE A 580 -7.24 -3.70 -5.69
C ILE A 580 -8.45 -4.66 -5.58
N GLU A 581 -9.35 -4.66 -6.57
CA GLU A 581 -10.54 -5.50 -6.58
C GLU A 581 -10.20 -6.97 -6.85
N GLU A 582 -9.34 -7.23 -7.83
CA GLU A 582 -8.86 -8.58 -8.15
C GLU A 582 -7.97 -9.13 -7.02
N TYR A 583 -7.10 -8.29 -6.47
CA TYR A 583 -6.27 -8.63 -5.33
C TYR A 583 -7.11 -8.95 -4.08
N ALA A 584 -8.10 -8.11 -3.76
CA ALA A 584 -9.02 -8.33 -2.63
C ALA A 584 -9.83 -9.63 -2.78
N GLY A 585 -10.26 -9.95 -4.00
CA GLY A 585 -10.98 -11.19 -4.30
C GLY A 585 -10.15 -12.46 -4.07
N HIS A 586 -8.82 -12.37 -4.10
CA HIS A 586 -7.90 -13.49 -3.87
C HIS A 586 -7.22 -13.48 -2.50
N ASP A 587 -7.50 -12.47 -1.70
CA ASP A 587 -6.86 -12.27 -0.42
C ASP A 587 -7.28 -13.34 0.61
N PRO A 588 -6.33 -14.07 1.20
CA PRO A 588 -6.67 -15.19 2.09
C PRO A 588 -7.37 -14.72 3.36
N ILE A 589 -7.06 -13.50 3.85
CA ILE A 589 -7.69 -12.95 5.06
C ILE A 589 -9.11 -12.52 4.75
N ILE A 590 -9.35 -11.82 3.64
CA ILE A 590 -10.70 -11.43 3.25
C ILE A 590 -11.57 -12.67 3.00
N LYS A 591 -11.03 -13.69 2.31
CA LYS A 591 -11.75 -14.96 2.12
C LYS A 591 -12.03 -15.67 3.45
N ALA A 592 -11.03 -15.76 4.33
CA ALA A 592 -11.21 -16.36 5.65
C ALA A 592 -12.24 -15.60 6.48
N PHE A 593 -12.21 -14.26 6.43
CA PHE A 593 -13.15 -13.37 7.11
C PHE A 593 -14.58 -13.54 6.59
N GLY A 594 -14.77 -13.50 5.25
CA GLY A 594 -16.06 -13.73 4.62
C GLY A 594 -16.63 -15.13 4.90
N THR A 595 -15.78 -16.17 4.83
CA THR A 595 -16.19 -17.57 5.10
C THR A 595 -16.55 -17.77 6.58
N SER A 596 -15.72 -17.26 7.49
CA SER A 596 -15.94 -17.39 8.94
C SER A 596 -17.22 -16.67 9.38
N ALA A 597 -17.49 -15.49 8.81
CA ALA A 597 -18.72 -14.77 9.11
C ALA A 597 -19.97 -15.43 8.53
N SER A 598 -19.89 -15.98 7.31
CA SER A 598 -21.01 -16.72 6.70
C SER A 598 -21.39 -17.98 7.47
N THR A 599 -20.44 -18.56 8.22
CA THR A 599 -20.64 -19.74 9.05
C THR A 599 -21.17 -19.40 10.46
N ALA A 600 -20.93 -18.18 10.94
CA ALA A 600 -21.18 -17.79 12.33
C ALA A 600 -22.64 -17.45 12.65
N SER A 601 -23.46 -16.98 11.69
CA SER A 601 -24.88 -16.64 11.94
C SER A 601 -25.58 -16.12 10.68
N ARG A 602 -26.90 -16.37 10.55
CA ARG A 602 -27.76 -15.88 9.45
C ARG A 602 -28.04 -14.36 9.48
N ASP A 603 -27.69 -13.69 10.59
CA ASP A 603 -28.10 -12.30 10.87
C ASP A 603 -26.98 -11.25 10.64
N VAL A 604 -25.84 -11.64 10.04
CA VAL A 604 -24.68 -10.74 9.86
C VAL A 604 -24.37 -10.56 8.37
N LEU A 605 -24.35 -9.30 7.93
CA LEU A 605 -23.87 -8.95 6.59
C LEU A 605 -22.38 -8.58 6.68
N VAL A 606 -21.53 -9.33 5.98
CA VAL A 606 -20.09 -9.08 5.97
C VAL A 606 -19.61 -8.68 4.59
N SER A 607 -18.79 -7.63 4.56
CA SER A 607 -18.04 -7.23 3.38
C SER A 607 -16.58 -6.99 3.77
N GLY A 608 -15.66 -7.24 2.85
CA GLY A 608 -14.24 -7.02 3.04
C GLY A 608 -13.69 -6.10 1.95
N GLN A 609 -12.81 -5.18 2.33
CA GLN A 609 -12.12 -4.28 1.42
C GLN A 609 -10.63 -4.25 1.77
N ILE A 610 -9.77 -4.11 0.76
CA ILE A 610 -8.36 -3.75 0.93
C ILE A 610 -8.20 -2.26 0.66
N ALA A 611 -7.40 -1.58 1.47
CA ALA A 611 -6.87 -0.26 1.16
C ALA A 611 -5.34 -0.33 1.18
N VAL A 612 -4.71 0.06 0.07
CA VAL A 612 -3.25 0.13 -0.03
C VAL A 612 -2.86 1.59 0.18
N VAL A 613 -2.23 1.89 1.30
CA VAL A 613 -1.91 3.27 1.73
C VAL A 613 -0.55 3.30 2.44
N PRO A 614 0.11 4.47 2.51
CA PRO A 614 1.31 4.63 3.34
C PRO A 614 1.02 4.36 4.83
N GLU A 615 2.00 3.83 5.58
CA GLU A 615 1.83 3.42 6.99
C GLU A 615 1.42 4.59 7.91
N ASP A 616 1.95 5.78 7.66
CA ASP A 616 1.58 7.04 8.35
C ASP A 616 0.10 7.41 8.17
N SER A 617 -0.55 6.87 7.14
CA SER A 617 -1.95 7.20 6.78
C SER A 617 -2.96 6.17 7.27
N TYR A 618 -2.53 5.13 7.98
CA TYR A 618 -3.41 4.03 8.37
C TYR A 618 -4.55 4.51 9.27
N ALA A 619 -4.23 5.31 10.30
CA ALA A 619 -5.23 5.84 11.23
C ALA A 619 -6.28 6.71 10.51
N GLY A 620 -5.83 7.69 9.73
CA GLY A 620 -6.72 8.53 8.94
C GLY A 620 -7.52 7.80 7.88
N THR A 621 -6.97 6.73 7.30
CA THR A 621 -7.72 5.88 6.35
C THR A 621 -8.85 5.14 7.06
N LEU A 622 -8.62 4.58 8.25
CA LEU A 622 -9.67 3.94 9.05
C LEU A 622 -10.75 4.94 9.47
N ALA A 623 -10.36 6.14 9.92
CA ALA A 623 -11.29 7.20 10.28
C ALA A 623 -12.13 7.68 9.07
N ALA A 624 -11.49 7.89 7.91
CA ALA A 624 -12.17 8.28 6.67
C ALA A 624 -13.13 7.19 6.17
N GLN A 625 -12.76 5.90 6.29
CA GLN A 625 -13.63 4.78 5.95
C GLN A 625 -14.81 4.66 6.91
N ALA A 626 -14.59 4.85 8.22
CA ALA A 626 -15.67 4.90 9.20
C ALA A 626 -16.67 6.02 8.86
N ALA A 627 -16.16 7.19 8.43
CA ALA A 627 -17.00 8.32 8.03
C ALA A 627 -17.74 8.07 6.72
N ARG A 628 -17.11 7.35 5.78
CA ARG A 628 -17.70 6.97 4.50
C ARG A 628 -18.84 5.97 4.67
N LEU A 629 -18.64 4.96 5.51
CA LEU A 629 -19.62 3.90 5.77
C LEU A 629 -20.69 4.33 6.79
N GLY A 630 -20.43 5.39 7.55
CA GLY A 630 -21.27 5.79 8.68
C GLY A 630 -21.24 4.71 9.77
N SER A 631 -20.05 4.19 10.07
CA SER A 631 -19.83 3.17 11.09
C SER A 631 -20.06 3.74 12.49
N ASP A 632 -20.69 2.96 13.35
CA ASP A 632 -20.94 3.34 14.74
C ASP A 632 -19.73 3.00 15.62
N LEU A 633 -19.04 1.89 15.28
CA LEU A 633 -17.88 1.38 16.01
C LEU A 633 -16.75 0.95 15.06
N VAL A 634 -15.52 1.39 15.36
CA VAL A 634 -14.29 0.94 14.72
C VAL A 634 -13.58 -0.04 15.65
N LEU A 635 -13.44 -1.29 15.24
CA LEU A 635 -12.78 -2.36 16.00
C LEU A 635 -11.35 -2.59 15.48
N VAL A 636 -10.36 -2.42 16.36
CA VAL A 636 -8.94 -2.61 16.08
C VAL A 636 -8.40 -3.76 16.93
N PRO A 637 -8.14 -4.96 16.40
CA PRO A 637 -7.52 -6.03 17.17
C PRO A 637 -6.07 -5.67 17.52
N TRP A 638 -5.62 -5.99 18.73
CA TRP A 638 -4.22 -5.75 19.12
C TRP A 638 -3.28 -6.71 18.36
N SER A 639 -2.14 -6.19 17.91
CA SER A 639 -1.14 -6.98 17.19
C SER A 639 -0.44 -7.96 18.11
N GLU A 640 -0.30 -9.23 17.70
CA GLU A 640 0.49 -10.20 18.46
C GLU A 640 2.00 -9.97 18.36
N THR A 641 2.44 -9.33 17.26
CA THR A 641 3.85 -9.05 16.99
C THR A 641 4.29 -7.68 17.48
N GLY A 642 3.35 -6.77 17.79
CA GLY A 642 3.61 -5.37 18.09
C GLY A 642 4.04 -4.53 16.88
N THR A 643 4.09 -5.12 15.68
CA THR A 643 4.53 -4.46 14.44
C THR A 643 3.34 -4.00 13.61
N VAL A 644 3.49 -2.90 12.87
CA VAL A 644 2.49 -2.47 11.86
C VAL A 644 2.57 -3.34 10.60
N SER A 645 3.77 -3.86 10.27
CA SER A 645 3.97 -4.75 9.13
C SER A 645 3.36 -6.13 9.34
N GLU A 646 2.69 -6.65 8.29
CA GLU A 646 2.09 -7.99 8.24
C GLU A 646 3.08 -9.10 7.83
N LEU A 647 4.28 -8.75 7.35
CA LEU A 647 5.32 -9.75 7.10
C LEU A 647 5.83 -10.27 8.44
N PRO A 648 5.88 -11.60 8.66
CA PRO A 648 6.61 -12.14 9.79
C PRO A 648 8.05 -11.68 9.64
N SER A 649 8.51 -10.79 10.52
CA SER A 649 9.92 -10.41 10.58
C SER A 649 10.74 -11.62 11.03
N PHE A 650 11.03 -12.54 10.10
CA PHE A 650 11.90 -13.71 10.33
C PHE A 650 13.30 -13.31 10.81
N TYR A 651 13.70 -12.04 10.61
CA TYR A 651 14.98 -11.48 11.00
C TYR A 651 14.98 -10.64 12.28
N SER A 652 13.83 -10.33 12.87
CA SER A 652 13.77 -9.60 14.16
C SER A 652 13.72 -10.57 15.34
N ALA A 653 14.64 -11.53 15.38
CA ALA A 653 14.86 -12.33 16.58
C ALA A 653 15.49 -11.49 17.72
N THR A 654 15.96 -10.28 17.42
CA THR A 654 16.67 -9.38 18.35
C THR A 654 15.76 -8.39 19.09
N THR A 655 14.50 -8.19 18.67
CA THR A 655 13.55 -7.31 19.36
C THR A 655 12.40 -8.15 19.94
N ARG A 656 12.72 -9.07 20.85
CA ARG A 656 11.72 -9.73 21.72
C ARG A 656 11.27 -8.78 22.83
N GLY A 657 10.70 -7.64 22.46
CA GLY A 657 10.04 -6.76 23.42
C GLY A 657 8.59 -7.21 23.67
N ASN A 658 7.96 -6.71 24.74
CA ASN A 658 6.56 -6.96 25.03
C ASN A 658 5.69 -6.28 23.94
N PRO A 659 4.84 -7.01 23.17
CA PRO A 659 4.08 -6.46 22.03
C PRO A 659 3.06 -5.39 22.43
N ILE A 660 2.82 -5.20 23.74
CA ILE A 660 1.96 -4.15 24.27
C ILE A 660 2.73 -2.82 24.46
N THR A 661 4.03 -2.88 24.76
CA THR A 661 4.83 -1.70 25.12
C THR A 661 5.94 -1.36 24.11
N SER A 662 6.34 -2.35 23.29
CA SER A 662 7.38 -2.22 22.28
C SER A 662 6.80 -2.41 20.88
N GLY A 663 7.24 -1.56 19.95
CA GLY A 663 6.84 -1.58 18.54
C GLY A 663 6.02 -0.36 18.12
N ASP A 664 5.73 -0.26 16.83
CA ASP A 664 5.04 0.88 16.20
C ASP A 664 3.51 0.76 16.24
N PHE A 665 2.99 -0.40 16.67
CA PHE A 665 1.55 -0.65 16.73
C PHE A 665 0.80 0.14 17.84
N PRO A 666 1.35 0.31 19.06
CA PRO A 666 0.71 1.15 20.08
C PRO A 666 0.52 2.61 19.66
N SER A 667 1.45 3.17 18.86
CA SER A 667 1.30 4.50 18.25
C SER A 667 0.14 4.52 17.26
N LEU A 668 0.06 3.53 16.36
CA LEU A 668 -1.06 3.42 15.41
C LEU A 668 -2.42 3.37 16.12
N VAL A 669 -2.55 2.58 17.19
CA VAL A 669 -3.80 2.49 17.97
C VAL A 669 -4.14 3.82 18.62
N ALA A 670 -3.15 4.52 19.18
CA ALA A 670 -3.35 5.85 19.77
C ALA A 670 -3.83 6.87 18.72
N ASP A 671 -3.25 6.84 17.52
CA ASP A 671 -3.64 7.72 16.42
C ASP A 671 -5.07 7.42 15.93
N VAL A 672 -5.44 6.13 15.79
CA VAL A 672 -6.82 5.73 15.43
C VAL A 672 -7.82 6.25 16.46
N PHE A 673 -7.52 6.12 17.75
CA PHE A 673 -8.38 6.62 18.81
C PHE A 673 -8.60 8.15 18.74
N GLU A 674 -7.61 8.93 18.31
CA GLU A 674 -7.75 10.38 18.16
C GLU A 674 -8.42 10.78 16.84
N GLU A 675 -8.05 10.16 15.72
CA GLU A 675 -8.55 10.52 14.39
C GLU A 675 -9.99 10.06 14.13
N ALA A 676 -10.38 8.88 14.62
CA ALA A 676 -11.73 8.35 14.45
C ALA A 676 -12.75 8.90 15.46
N ARG A 677 -12.29 9.54 16.55
CA ARG A 677 -13.12 10.09 17.65
C ARG A 677 -14.34 10.93 17.23
N PRO A 678 -14.26 11.86 16.25
CA PRO A 678 -15.42 12.66 15.86
C PRO A 678 -16.39 11.91 14.93
N VAL A 679 -15.97 10.77 14.41
CA VAL A 679 -16.70 10.02 13.39
C VAL A 679 -17.49 8.87 14.02
N ALA A 680 -16.80 8.03 14.78
CA ALA A 680 -17.29 6.78 15.32
C ALA A 680 -16.68 6.50 16.70
N ALA A 681 -17.31 5.61 17.48
CA ALA A 681 -16.65 5.05 18.65
C ALA A 681 -15.51 4.13 18.22
N VAL A 682 -14.50 3.95 19.06
CA VAL A 682 -13.35 3.09 18.77
C VAL A 682 -13.22 2.05 19.87
N ALA A 683 -13.00 0.80 19.49
CA ALA A 683 -12.73 -0.30 20.42
C ALA A 683 -11.46 -1.03 20.00
N THR A 684 -10.66 -1.42 20.98
CA THR A 684 -9.47 -2.23 20.79
C THR A 684 -9.55 -3.48 21.66
N TYR A 685 -9.34 -4.63 21.04
CA TYR A 685 -9.43 -5.92 21.73
C TYR A 685 -8.04 -6.55 21.89
N ILE A 686 -7.72 -6.95 23.11
CA ILE A 686 -6.48 -7.62 23.52
C ILE A 686 -6.83 -9.02 23.99
N ASP A 687 -6.28 -10.02 23.31
CA ASP A 687 -6.55 -11.43 23.56
C ASP A 687 -5.82 -11.94 24.82
N ALA A 688 -6.37 -12.99 25.46
CA ALA A 688 -5.77 -13.60 26.64
C ALA A 688 -4.35 -14.14 26.39
N THR A 689 -4.08 -14.63 25.18
CA THR A 689 -2.76 -15.18 24.82
C THR A 689 -1.63 -14.14 24.87
N LEU A 690 -1.93 -12.86 24.70
CA LEU A 690 -0.95 -11.77 24.81
C LEU A 690 -0.66 -11.39 26.27
N LEU A 691 -1.63 -11.59 27.15
CA LEU A 691 -1.48 -11.33 28.58
C LEU A 691 -0.73 -12.49 29.27
N GLU A 692 -0.85 -13.72 28.76
CA GLU A 692 -0.16 -14.91 29.29
C GLU A 692 1.32 -15.01 28.89
N LYS A 693 1.72 -14.50 27.70
CA LYS A 693 3.05 -14.71 27.10
C LYS A 693 4.22 -13.95 27.76
N ALA A 694 3.98 -13.02 28.69
CA ALA A 694 5.05 -12.16 29.24
C ALA A 694 5.96 -12.85 30.27
N ASP A 695 5.48 -13.90 30.95
CA ASP A 695 6.18 -14.49 32.10
C ASP A 695 7.37 -15.40 31.72
N GLU A 696 7.36 -16.03 30.54
CA GLU A 696 8.48 -16.88 30.11
C GLU A 696 9.76 -16.08 29.78
N ALA A 697 9.61 -14.81 29.37
CA ALA A 697 10.74 -13.93 29.08
C ALA A 697 11.36 -13.36 30.37
N ALA A 698 10.52 -12.97 31.35
CA ALA A 698 10.97 -12.48 32.65
C ALA A 698 11.54 -13.60 33.54
N ALA A 699 10.97 -14.81 33.48
CA ALA A 699 11.49 -15.97 34.20
C ALA A 699 12.90 -16.38 33.73
N ALA A 700 13.23 -16.15 32.45
CA ALA A 700 14.55 -16.46 31.88
C ALA A 700 15.65 -15.48 32.34
N GLU A 701 15.29 -14.25 32.75
CA GLU A 701 16.24 -13.27 33.28
C GLU A 701 16.45 -13.40 34.80
N SER A 702 15.46 -13.95 35.53
CA SER A 702 15.55 -14.12 36.99
C SER A 702 16.26 -15.40 37.45
N SER A 703 16.44 -16.40 36.58
CA SER A 703 17.20 -17.62 36.90
C SER A 703 18.69 -17.46 36.56
N GLY A 704 19.45 -16.80 37.45
CA GLY A 704 20.90 -16.63 37.36
C GLY A 704 21.72 -17.91 37.58
N GLY A 705 21.54 -18.96 36.77
CA GLY A 705 22.23 -20.24 36.96
C GLY A 705 22.56 -21.00 35.67
N GLY A 706 23.83 -20.98 35.27
CA GLY A 706 24.51 -22.10 34.61
C GLY A 706 24.37 -22.25 33.08
N GLY A 707 25.46 -22.01 32.36
CA GLY A 707 25.60 -22.20 30.90
C GLY A 707 25.46 -23.63 30.35
N SER A 708 24.89 -24.58 31.09
CA SER A 708 24.68 -25.96 30.63
C SER A 708 23.30 -26.18 29.98
N ALA A 709 22.25 -25.46 30.41
CA ALA A 709 20.91 -25.56 29.82
C ALA A 709 20.85 -24.98 28.38
N ARG A 710 21.76 -24.06 28.05
CA ARG A 710 21.84 -23.40 26.75
C ARG A 710 22.36 -24.31 25.63
N ARG A 711 23.15 -25.35 25.96
CA ARG A 711 23.63 -26.35 24.99
C ARG A 711 22.63 -27.49 24.74
N ALA A 712 21.84 -27.87 25.73
CA ALA A 712 20.86 -28.95 25.58
C ALA A 712 19.68 -28.58 24.65
N ARG A 713 19.23 -27.32 24.68
CA ARG A 713 18.16 -26.85 23.77
C ARG A 713 18.62 -26.62 22.33
N GLN A 714 19.90 -26.33 22.10
CA GLN A 714 20.44 -26.06 20.76
C GLN A 714 20.57 -27.34 19.91
N GLN A 715 20.72 -28.51 20.55
CA GLN A 715 20.77 -29.80 19.84
C GLN A 715 19.39 -30.38 19.47
N GLN A 716 18.32 -29.97 20.15
CA GLN A 716 16.98 -30.54 19.90
C GLN A 716 16.20 -29.82 18.79
N GLN A 717 16.66 -28.64 18.33
CA GLN A 717 16.04 -27.85 17.26
C GLN A 717 16.66 -28.04 15.85
N GLN A 718 17.59 -28.97 15.68
CA GLN A 718 18.20 -29.29 14.37
C GLN A 718 17.80 -30.66 13.81
N GLN A 719 16.56 -31.09 13.99
CA GLN A 719 15.98 -32.18 13.19
C GLN A 719 14.86 -31.63 12.31
N LEU A 720 15.20 -31.39 11.04
CA LEU A 720 14.25 -31.17 9.96
C LEU A 720 13.47 -32.47 9.73
N THR A 721 12.26 -32.57 10.29
CA THR A 721 11.30 -33.62 9.94
C THR A 721 10.59 -33.21 8.65
N ARG A 722 10.86 -33.97 7.58
CA ARG A 722 10.16 -33.88 6.30
C ARG A 722 8.76 -34.49 6.48
N THR A 723 7.71 -33.68 6.50
CA THR A 723 6.33 -34.19 6.39
C THR A 723 5.86 -34.02 4.95
N ALA A 724 5.70 -35.14 4.25
CA ALA A 724 5.10 -35.19 2.93
C ALA A 724 3.60 -34.87 3.05
N SER A 725 3.11 -33.95 2.22
CA SER A 725 1.71 -33.59 2.13
C SER A 725 0.88 -34.75 1.58
N GLY A 726 0.04 -35.36 2.41
CA GLY A 726 -0.93 -36.36 2.00
C GLY A 726 -1.78 -36.81 3.18
N ALA A 727 -3.10 -36.63 3.05
CA ALA A 727 -4.16 -37.03 3.97
C ALA A 727 -4.38 -36.14 5.21
N VAL A 728 -5.61 -35.62 5.29
CA VAL A 728 -6.25 -35.08 6.48
C VAL A 728 -6.21 -36.16 7.56
N SER A 729 -5.38 -35.98 8.59
CA SER A 729 -5.37 -36.79 9.79
C SER A 729 -6.31 -36.16 10.81
N VAL A 730 -7.37 -36.88 11.17
CA VAL A 730 -8.35 -36.55 12.22
C VAL A 730 -7.85 -36.99 13.61
N SER A 731 -6.58 -37.39 13.76
CA SER A 731 -6.07 -37.97 15.01
C SER A 731 -4.82 -37.27 15.55
N GLU A 732 -4.88 -35.97 15.76
CA GLU A 732 -3.86 -35.25 16.55
C GLU A 732 -4.48 -34.06 17.29
N GLN A 733 -5.54 -34.34 18.05
CA GLN A 733 -6.32 -33.33 18.75
C GLN A 733 -5.83 -33.02 20.17
N GLN A 734 -4.64 -33.49 20.58
CA GLN A 734 -4.33 -33.50 22.02
C GLN A 734 -3.03 -32.84 22.50
N GLN A 735 -2.11 -32.32 21.66
CA GLN A 735 -0.87 -31.77 22.25
C GLN A 735 -0.02 -30.79 21.41
N ASP A 736 -0.64 -29.87 20.64
CA ASP A 736 0.12 -28.80 19.96
C ASP A 736 -0.36 -27.38 20.37
N PRO A 737 0.49 -26.55 21.01
CA PRO A 737 0.14 -25.18 21.41
C PRO A 737 0.21 -24.14 20.28
N SER A 738 0.68 -24.50 19.08
CA SER A 738 0.79 -23.62 17.90
C SER A 738 -0.34 -23.77 16.87
N ALA A 739 -1.31 -24.65 17.11
CA ALA A 739 -2.47 -24.80 16.24
C ALA A 739 -3.56 -23.78 16.60
N ALA A 740 -3.92 -22.91 15.65
CA ALA A 740 -5.02 -21.96 15.80
C ALA A 740 -6.33 -22.71 16.07
N ARG A 741 -6.81 -22.66 17.31
CA ARG A 741 -8.10 -23.22 17.70
C ARG A 741 -9.20 -22.26 17.24
N PHE A 742 -9.92 -22.62 16.19
CA PHE A 742 -11.17 -21.94 15.84
C PHE A 742 -12.22 -22.31 16.89
N PHE A 743 -12.36 -21.47 17.91
CA PHE A 743 -13.34 -21.64 18.96
C PHE A 743 -14.72 -21.26 18.43
N SER A 744 -15.48 -22.22 17.90
CA SER A 744 -16.93 -22.07 17.87
C SER A 744 -17.41 -21.84 19.31
N ALA A 745 -18.14 -20.75 19.52
CA ALA A 745 -18.70 -20.36 20.81
C ALA A 745 -19.62 -21.44 21.43
N GLU A 746 -20.00 -22.48 20.67
CA GLU A 746 -20.90 -23.55 21.12
C GLU A 746 -20.25 -24.60 22.03
N ARG A 747 -18.91 -24.72 22.12
CA ARG A 747 -18.26 -25.88 22.80
C ARG A 747 -17.82 -25.68 24.25
N ARG A 748 -17.86 -24.46 24.79
CA ARG A 748 -17.69 -24.20 26.23
C ARG A 748 -18.88 -23.35 26.67
N GLY A 749 -19.44 -23.66 27.84
CA GLY A 749 -20.63 -22.99 28.38
C GLY A 749 -20.54 -21.46 28.43
N ARG A 750 -21.61 -20.81 28.88
CA ARG A 750 -21.80 -19.35 28.86
C ARG A 750 -20.54 -18.57 29.24
N LYS A 751 -20.12 -17.62 28.38
CA LYS A 751 -18.98 -16.73 28.66
C LYS A 751 -19.44 -15.58 29.57
N LEU A 752 -18.51 -15.04 30.37
CA LEU A 752 -18.77 -13.90 31.23
C LEU A 752 -18.16 -12.63 30.63
N VAL A 753 -18.96 -11.57 30.49
CA VAL A 753 -18.48 -10.24 30.10
C VAL A 753 -18.63 -9.32 31.31
N ARG A 754 -17.53 -8.73 31.78
CA ARG A 754 -17.53 -7.82 32.93
C ARG A 754 -17.27 -6.39 32.46
N VAL A 755 -18.19 -5.48 32.77
CA VAL A 755 -18.09 -4.07 32.36
C VAL A 755 -17.83 -3.20 33.58
N LEU A 756 -16.80 -2.36 33.54
CA LEU A 756 -16.50 -1.43 34.61
C LEU A 756 -17.18 -0.07 34.36
N TYR A 757 -17.82 0.47 35.40
CA TYR A 757 -18.33 1.83 35.41
C TYR A 757 -17.66 2.66 36.51
N THR A 758 -16.86 3.67 36.13
CA THR A 758 -16.18 4.58 37.07
C THR A 758 -16.74 6.01 37.06
N GLY A 759 -17.78 6.26 36.27
CA GLY A 759 -18.42 7.58 36.14
C GLY A 759 -17.96 8.40 34.95
N ALA A 760 -17.13 7.84 34.05
CA ALA A 760 -16.71 8.51 32.83
C ALA A 760 -17.62 8.22 31.62
N GLU A 761 -17.64 9.10 30.62
CA GLU A 761 -18.46 8.92 29.40
C GLU A 761 -18.09 7.67 28.60
N ASP A 762 -16.80 7.31 28.53
CA ASP A 762 -16.37 6.11 27.82
C ASP A 762 -16.87 4.84 28.53
N ASP A 763 -17.06 4.90 29.86
CA ASP A 763 -17.61 3.80 30.64
C ASP A 763 -19.13 3.66 30.42
N LEU A 764 -19.86 4.76 30.26
CA LEU A 764 -21.27 4.73 29.86
C LEU A 764 -21.44 4.04 28.50
N PHE A 765 -20.54 4.30 27.56
CA PHE A 765 -20.51 3.61 26.28
C PHE A 765 -20.14 2.12 26.44
N ALA A 766 -19.19 1.78 27.31
CA ALA A 766 -18.87 0.40 27.68
C ALA A 766 -20.10 -0.35 28.23
N VAL A 767 -20.88 0.29 29.10
CA VAL A 767 -22.13 -0.27 29.65
C VAL A 767 -23.16 -0.50 28.55
N ARG A 768 -23.33 0.44 27.61
CA ARG A 768 -24.21 0.27 26.45
C ARG A 768 -23.79 -0.92 25.58
N ILE A 769 -22.49 -1.07 25.27
CA ILE A 769 -21.97 -2.23 24.54
C ILE A 769 -22.24 -3.52 25.32
N GLY A 770 -21.96 -3.55 26.63
CA GLY A 770 -22.22 -4.71 27.47
C GLY A 770 -23.69 -5.15 27.44
N LEU A 771 -24.62 -4.20 27.51
CA LEU A 771 -26.06 -4.49 27.40
C LEU A 771 -26.47 -4.99 26.02
N GLN A 772 -25.84 -4.50 24.94
CA GLN A 772 -26.04 -5.05 23.59
C GLN A 772 -25.53 -6.49 23.49
N LEU A 773 -24.35 -6.78 24.05
CA LEU A 773 -23.78 -8.13 24.11
C LEU A 773 -24.67 -9.08 24.93
N ALA A 774 -25.35 -8.59 25.97
CA ALA A 774 -26.28 -9.38 26.77
C ALA A 774 -27.49 -9.92 25.98
N GLN A 775 -27.73 -9.42 24.77
CA GLN A 775 -28.75 -10.00 23.88
C GLN A 775 -28.36 -11.42 23.42
N ASN A 776 -27.06 -11.72 23.30
CA ASN A 776 -26.56 -13.05 22.96
C ASN A 776 -26.82 -14.06 24.09
N GLU A 777 -27.48 -15.18 23.78
CA GLU A 777 -27.92 -16.19 24.77
C GLU A 777 -26.75 -16.93 25.45
N ASN A 778 -25.58 -16.87 24.83
CA ASN A 778 -24.36 -17.51 25.33
C ASN A 778 -23.50 -16.60 26.23
N LEU A 779 -23.95 -15.38 26.52
CA LEU A 779 -23.22 -14.39 27.32
C LEU A 779 -23.98 -14.03 28.61
N ASP A 780 -23.27 -14.07 29.74
CA ASP A 780 -23.69 -13.45 30.99
C ASP A 780 -22.92 -12.12 31.14
N VAL A 781 -23.60 -11.04 31.54
CA VAL A 781 -22.99 -9.70 31.63
C VAL A 781 -23.02 -9.21 33.08
N ASP A 782 -21.86 -8.86 33.62
CA ASP A 782 -21.67 -8.37 34.99
C ASP A 782 -21.19 -6.92 34.96
N VAL A 783 -22.06 -5.98 35.32
CA VAL A 783 -21.74 -4.55 35.38
C VAL A 783 -21.27 -4.21 36.78
N VAL A 784 -20.02 -3.79 36.89
CA VAL A 784 -19.34 -3.44 38.16
C VAL A 784 -19.31 -1.93 38.29
N ASP A 785 -20.10 -1.43 39.24
CA ASP A 785 -20.19 -0.01 39.59
C ASP A 785 -19.14 0.36 40.64
N ALA A 786 -18.21 1.23 40.24
CA ALA A 786 -17.16 1.82 41.07
C ALA A 786 -17.25 3.36 41.10
N ALA A 787 -18.36 3.95 40.62
CA ALA A 787 -18.56 5.39 40.57
C ALA A 787 -19.01 5.98 41.93
N ASP A 788 -18.75 7.28 42.12
CA ASP A 788 -19.25 8.03 43.29
C ASP A 788 -20.78 8.23 43.16
N PRO A 789 -21.59 7.86 44.18
CA PRO A 789 -23.04 8.00 44.13
C PRO A 789 -23.57 9.41 43.82
N ASP A 790 -22.82 10.47 44.16
CA ASP A 790 -23.27 11.87 44.07
C ASP A 790 -22.94 12.57 42.73
N ALA A 791 -22.29 11.88 41.78
CA ALA A 791 -21.91 12.47 40.49
C ALA A 791 -23.09 12.58 39.51
N GLU A 792 -23.20 13.71 38.80
CA GLU A 792 -24.25 13.98 37.79
C GLU A 792 -24.28 12.91 36.67
N ALA A 793 -23.12 12.32 36.33
CA ALA A 793 -22.97 11.19 35.41
C ALA A 793 -23.72 9.92 35.86
N ASN A 794 -23.94 9.74 37.16
CA ASN A 794 -24.60 8.57 37.72
C ASN A 794 -26.11 8.54 37.40
N MET A 795 -26.74 9.68 37.10
CA MET A 795 -28.17 9.73 36.71
C MET A 795 -28.43 9.01 35.39
N GLN A 796 -27.54 9.11 34.41
CA GLN A 796 -27.66 8.39 33.13
C GLN A 796 -27.52 6.88 33.33
N PHE A 797 -26.56 6.46 34.16
CA PHE A 797 -26.37 5.05 34.51
C PHE A 797 -27.60 4.47 35.23
N VAL A 798 -28.17 5.19 36.20
CA VAL A 798 -29.40 4.79 36.90
C VAL A 798 -30.59 4.70 35.93
N ARG A 799 -30.70 5.63 34.97
CA ARG A 799 -31.72 5.59 33.92
C ARG A 799 -31.57 4.34 33.05
N ILE A 800 -30.36 4.02 32.59
CA ILE A 800 -30.08 2.80 31.82
C ILE A 800 -30.45 1.55 32.62
N ARG A 801 -30.06 1.48 33.89
CA ARG A 801 -30.39 0.37 34.80
C ARG A 801 -31.90 0.20 34.98
N SER A 802 -32.65 1.29 35.08
CA SER A 802 -34.12 1.25 35.27
C SER A 802 -34.90 0.82 34.02
N ARG A 803 -34.30 0.92 32.82
CA ARG A 803 -34.94 0.62 31.53
C ARG A 803 -34.78 -0.84 31.08
N ILE A 804 -34.10 -1.69 31.85
CA ILE A 804 -33.88 -3.10 31.48
C ILE A 804 -35.17 -3.90 31.75
N HIS A 805 -35.91 -4.22 30.69
CA HIS A 805 -37.10 -5.08 30.72
C HIS A 805 -36.95 -6.29 29.78
N GLY A 806 -37.60 -7.42 30.10
CA GLY A 806 -37.71 -8.58 29.20
C GLY A 806 -36.60 -9.64 29.29
N SER A 807 -36.35 -10.35 28.18
CA SER A 807 -35.53 -11.58 28.06
C SER A 807 -34.03 -11.44 28.39
N VAL A 808 -33.55 -10.23 28.68
CA VAL A 808 -32.15 -9.91 29.00
C VAL A 808 -31.92 -9.74 30.51
N ALA A 809 -32.97 -9.42 31.28
CA ALA A 809 -32.87 -9.10 32.72
C ALA A 809 -32.29 -10.25 33.56
N GLY A 810 -32.54 -11.51 33.17
CA GLY A 810 -31.99 -12.68 33.85
C GLY A 810 -30.49 -12.96 33.58
N ARG A 811 -29.87 -12.21 32.67
CA ARG A 811 -28.46 -12.38 32.24
C ARG A 811 -27.55 -11.22 32.63
N VAL A 812 -28.11 -10.11 33.13
CA VAL A 812 -27.36 -8.92 33.52
C VAL A 812 -27.34 -8.80 35.04
N THR A 813 -26.15 -8.86 35.65
CA THR A 813 -25.96 -8.63 37.09
C THR A 813 -25.29 -7.29 37.34
N PHE A 814 -25.80 -6.52 38.30
CA PHE A 814 -25.18 -5.28 38.76
C PHE A 814 -24.51 -5.53 40.11
N ARG A 815 -23.21 -5.28 40.20
CA ARG A 815 -22.43 -5.38 41.45
C ARG A 815 -21.81 -4.05 41.79
N LYS A 816 -21.71 -3.75 43.08
CA LYS A 816 -20.94 -2.61 43.57
C LYS A 816 -19.57 -3.10 44.01
N LEU A 817 -18.50 -2.35 43.72
CA LEU A 817 -17.15 -2.70 44.13
C LEU A 817 -16.94 -2.30 45.61
N ASP A 818 -16.91 -3.29 46.52
CA ASP A 818 -16.69 -3.06 47.96
C ASP A 818 -15.27 -2.51 48.20
N GLY A 819 -15.17 -1.28 48.71
CA GLY A 819 -13.91 -0.56 48.94
C GLY A 819 -13.76 0.77 48.18
N ALA A 820 -14.67 1.09 47.25
CA ALA A 820 -14.66 2.35 46.47
C ALA A 820 -15.39 3.53 47.16
N ALA A 821 -15.85 3.36 48.41
CA ALA A 821 -16.65 4.35 49.14
C ALA A 821 -15.80 5.39 49.90
N GLY A 822 -14.78 5.94 49.26
CA GLY A 822 -13.94 7.01 49.79
C GLY A 822 -13.55 8.02 48.69
N LYS A 823 -13.31 9.28 49.06
CA LYS A 823 -13.09 10.43 48.15
C LYS A 823 -11.89 10.30 47.17
N GLU A 824 -11.05 9.27 47.27
CA GLU A 824 -9.90 9.03 46.39
C GLU A 824 -9.72 7.52 46.09
N THR A 825 -10.62 6.92 45.31
CA THR A 825 -10.40 5.55 44.81
C THR A 825 -9.28 5.58 43.77
N THR A 826 -8.14 4.96 44.08
CA THR A 826 -6.99 4.86 43.16
C THR A 826 -7.25 3.80 42.08
N THR A 827 -6.68 3.98 40.88
CA THR A 827 -6.81 3.02 39.77
C THR A 827 -6.34 1.60 40.15
N ALA A 828 -5.28 1.50 40.97
CA ALA A 828 -4.78 0.24 41.49
C ALA A 828 -5.80 -0.49 42.38
N ALA A 829 -6.57 0.25 43.20
CA ALA A 829 -7.60 -0.35 44.05
C ALA A 829 -8.78 -0.91 43.22
N ILE A 830 -9.17 -0.21 42.15
CA ILE A 830 -10.21 -0.66 41.22
C ILE A 830 -9.77 -1.96 40.54
N VAL A 831 -8.54 -2.00 40.02
CA VAL A 831 -7.98 -3.18 39.36
C VAL A 831 -7.87 -4.35 40.32
N ALA A 832 -7.35 -4.14 41.55
CA ALA A 832 -7.28 -5.18 42.56
C ALA A 832 -8.66 -5.77 42.90
N GLY A 833 -9.70 -4.93 42.98
CA GLY A 833 -11.09 -5.36 43.16
C GLY A 833 -11.62 -6.21 41.99
N LEU A 834 -11.28 -5.85 40.74
CA LEU A 834 -11.65 -6.63 39.55
C LEU A 834 -10.98 -8.02 39.56
N PHE A 835 -9.69 -8.11 39.94
CA PHE A 835 -8.99 -9.38 40.07
C PHE A 835 -9.50 -10.22 41.25
N ALA A 836 -9.91 -9.60 42.36
CA ALA A 836 -10.58 -10.30 43.46
C ALA A 836 -11.90 -10.95 43.00
N LEU A 837 -12.66 -10.28 42.13
CA LEU A 837 -13.86 -10.85 41.51
C LEU A 837 -13.56 -11.94 40.45
N GLN A 838 -12.32 -12.01 39.95
CA GLN A 838 -11.84 -13.09 39.09
C GLN A 838 -11.39 -14.32 39.90
N ALA A 839 -10.92 -14.11 41.14
CA ALA A 839 -10.41 -15.15 42.03
C ALA A 839 -11.51 -16.16 42.41
N GLY A 840 -11.67 -17.20 41.58
CA GLY A 840 -12.69 -18.25 41.73
C GLY A 840 -13.53 -18.51 40.47
N GLU A 841 -13.47 -17.62 39.47
CA GLU A 841 -14.18 -17.77 38.20
C GLU A 841 -13.31 -18.51 37.18
N LYS A 842 -13.78 -19.68 36.73
CA LYS A 842 -13.06 -20.53 35.75
C LYS A 842 -13.51 -20.29 34.31
N ARG A 843 -14.57 -19.49 34.10
CA ARG A 843 -15.09 -19.17 32.78
C ARG A 843 -14.18 -18.14 32.08
N PRO A 844 -14.03 -18.23 30.75
CA PRO A 844 -13.34 -17.19 29.98
C PRO A 844 -14.08 -15.86 30.19
N THR A 845 -13.35 -14.85 30.66
CA THR A 845 -13.92 -13.57 31.08
C THR A 845 -13.36 -12.45 30.22
N THR A 846 -14.24 -11.69 29.56
CA THR A 846 -13.87 -10.49 28.80
C THR A 846 -14.19 -9.24 29.62
N TYR A 847 -13.20 -8.41 29.90
CA TYR A 847 -13.38 -7.14 30.59
C TYR A 847 -13.59 -6.02 29.57
N VAL A 848 -14.63 -5.21 29.73
CA VAL A 848 -14.89 -4.01 28.91
C VAL A 848 -14.60 -2.78 29.76
N LEU A 849 -13.58 -2.01 29.38
CA LEU A 849 -13.11 -0.83 30.11
C LEU A 849 -13.17 0.42 29.22
N GLY A 850 -13.60 1.55 29.77
CA GLY A 850 -13.47 2.85 29.09
C GLY A 850 -12.01 3.33 29.07
N ARG A 851 -11.63 4.03 28.00
CA ARG A 851 -10.29 4.62 27.85
C ARG A 851 -10.06 5.80 28.80
N SER A 852 -11.08 6.63 29.05
CA SER A 852 -10.96 7.78 29.95
C SER A 852 -10.80 7.38 31.42
N GLY A 853 -9.77 7.89 32.09
CA GLY A 853 -9.56 7.71 33.54
C GLY A 853 -10.47 8.56 34.42
N THR A 854 -10.57 8.15 35.70
CA THR A 854 -11.34 8.74 36.79
C THR A 854 -11.12 10.25 36.97
N THR A 855 -12.23 10.99 37.01
CA THR A 855 -12.46 12.39 37.46
C THR A 855 -11.60 13.51 36.85
N GLN A 856 -12.24 14.59 36.41
CA GLN A 856 -11.61 15.81 35.84
C GLN A 856 -10.48 16.42 36.72
N GLN A 857 -10.47 16.17 38.03
CA GLN A 857 -9.43 16.66 38.96
C GLN A 857 -8.10 15.91 38.88
N GLN A 858 -8.10 14.59 38.63
CA GLN A 858 -6.86 13.83 38.42
C GLN A 858 -6.23 14.18 37.07
N GLN A 859 -7.02 14.47 36.04
CA GLN A 859 -6.49 14.96 34.75
C GLN A 859 -5.74 16.29 34.87
N GLN A 860 -6.20 17.21 35.73
CA GLN A 860 -5.49 18.47 35.99
C GLN A 860 -4.20 18.26 36.80
N GLN A 861 -4.18 17.34 37.78
CA GLN A 861 -2.96 16.96 38.50
C GLN A 861 -1.94 16.25 37.60
N TYR A 862 -2.40 15.38 36.68
CA TYR A 862 -1.53 14.74 35.69
C TYR A 862 -0.96 15.74 34.68
N GLN A 863 -1.73 16.75 34.25
CA GLN A 863 -1.22 17.85 33.42
C GLN A 863 -0.21 18.74 34.17
N GLN A 864 -0.39 18.94 35.48
CA GLN A 864 0.57 19.67 36.31
C GLN A 864 1.87 18.88 36.58
N GLN A 865 1.80 17.56 36.80
CA GLN A 865 3.00 16.72 36.93
C GLN A 865 3.80 16.56 35.62
N GLN A 866 3.16 16.74 34.46
CA GLN A 866 3.82 16.75 33.15
C GLN A 866 4.57 18.05 32.82
N SER A 867 4.42 19.10 33.65
CA SER A 867 5.15 20.37 33.48
C SER A 867 6.59 20.31 33.99
N ALA A 868 7.00 19.23 34.67
CA ALA A 868 8.39 18.95 35.02
C ALA A 868 9.02 18.08 33.92
N GLY A 869 9.89 18.70 33.11
CA GLY A 869 10.39 18.11 31.85
C GLY A 869 11.17 16.80 31.97
N PRO A 870 11.34 16.04 30.86
CA PRO A 870 12.12 14.81 30.86
C PRO A 870 13.61 15.13 30.70
N ASN A 871 14.37 15.07 31.79
CA ASN A 871 15.83 14.96 31.75
C ASN A 871 16.24 13.50 31.95
N THR A 872 16.21 12.71 30.88
CA THR A 872 17.12 11.57 30.65
C THR A 872 16.91 11.09 29.20
N LEU A 873 17.93 11.23 28.35
CA LEU A 873 18.01 10.53 27.07
C LEU A 873 18.17 9.02 27.35
N GLY A 874 17.13 8.23 27.09
CA GLY A 874 17.18 6.77 27.14
C GLY A 874 16.00 6.17 26.38
N ASP A 875 16.32 5.38 25.33
CA ASP A 875 15.46 4.56 24.45
C ASP A 875 14.11 5.12 23.97
N SER A 876 14.11 5.63 22.73
CA SER A 876 12.93 6.11 21.99
C SER A 876 11.98 5.00 21.49
N SER A 877 12.00 3.80 22.07
CA SER A 877 11.31 2.60 21.53
C SER A 877 10.20 2.03 22.42
N VAL A 878 9.99 2.59 23.63
CA VAL A 878 8.96 2.11 24.58
C VAL A 878 7.84 3.14 24.71
N VAL A 879 6.66 2.79 24.21
CA VAL A 879 5.45 3.64 24.32
C VAL A 879 4.76 3.34 25.64
N ASP A 880 4.44 4.38 26.42
CA ASP A 880 3.71 4.23 27.68
C ASP A 880 2.25 3.81 27.41
N PRO A 881 1.83 2.57 27.80
CA PRO A 881 0.49 2.05 27.52
C PRO A 881 -0.62 2.88 28.18
N ARG A 882 -0.31 3.68 29.21
CA ARG A 882 -1.26 4.59 29.85
C ARG A 882 -1.74 5.69 28.90
N LYS A 883 -0.90 6.12 27.94
CA LYS A 883 -1.25 7.12 26.92
C LYS A 883 -2.14 6.52 25.82
N THR A 884 -1.89 5.27 25.44
CA THR A 884 -2.64 4.58 24.38
C THR A 884 -3.99 4.08 24.88
N LEU A 885 -4.01 3.24 25.92
CA LEU A 885 -5.19 2.49 26.38
C LEU A 885 -5.93 3.14 27.56
N GLY A 886 -5.32 4.13 28.21
CA GLY A 886 -5.84 4.75 29.43
C GLY A 886 -5.30 4.11 30.71
N PRO A 887 -5.49 4.79 31.86
CA PRO A 887 -4.80 4.44 33.11
C PRO A 887 -5.31 3.14 33.73
N VAL A 888 -6.63 2.88 33.69
CA VAL A 888 -7.23 1.66 34.26
C VAL A 888 -6.84 0.43 33.45
N ALA A 889 -6.92 0.52 32.12
CA ALA A 889 -6.56 -0.58 31.22
C ALA A 889 -5.05 -0.90 31.29
N ALA A 890 -4.18 0.10 31.34
CA ALA A 890 -2.74 -0.12 31.47
C ALA A 890 -2.36 -0.77 32.81
N GLU A 891 -2.99 -0.34 33.91
CA GLU A 891 -2.78 -0.94 35.23
C GLU A 891 -3.34 -2.38 35.28
N PHE A 892 -4.50 -2.62 34.66
CA PHE A 892 -5.07 -3.97 34.52
C PHE A 892 -4.14 -4.92 33.76
N ILE A 893 -3.55 -4.46 32.65
CA ILE A 893 -2.58 -5.26 31.88
C ILE A 893 -1.34 -5.57 32.73
N SER A 894 -0.82 -4.57 33.45
CA SER A 894 0.33 -4.79 34.34
C SER A 894 0.03 -5.83 35.42
N GLU A 895 -1.16 -5.78 36.01
CA GLU A 895 -1.57 -6.72 37.06
C GLU A 895 -1.88 -8.12 36.49
N ALA A 896 -2.49 -8.21 35.30
CA ALA A 896 -2.73 -9.46 34.59
C ALA A 896 -1.40 -10.19 34.30
N GLN A 897 -0.39 -9.45 33.85
CA GLN A 897 0.94 -9.96 33.56
C GLN A 897 1.69 -10.40 34.82
N LYS A 898 1.52 -9.70 35.95
CA LYS A 898 2.13 -10.08 37.24
C LYS A 898 1.48 -11.32 37.87
N THR A 899 0.17 -11.48 37.69
CA THR A 899 -0.62 -12.53 38.35
C THR A 899 -0.75 -13.80 37.51
N GLY A 900 -0.35 -13.77 36.22
CA GLY A 900 -0.48 -14.89 35.30
C GLY A 900 -1.93 -15.31 35.06
N ALA A 901 -2.86 -14.35 35.05
CA ALA A 901 -4.29 -14.63 35.00
C ALA A 901 -4.71 -15.22 33.63
N ALA A 902 -4.90 -16.54 33.60
CA ALA A 902 -5.29 -17.26 32.39
C ALA A 902 -6.77 -17.05 31.99
N ASN A 903 -7.05 -17.00 30.69
CA ASN A 903 -8.39 -16.80 30.09
C ASN A 903 -9.05 -15.42 30.35
N VAL A 904 -8.26 -14.37 30.55
CA VAL A 904 -8.74 -13.00 30.68
C VAL A 904 -8.49 -12.25 29.38
N SER A 905 -9.51 -11.65 28.78
CA SER A 905 -9.37 -10.80 27.58
C SER A 905 -9.87 -9.39 27.88
N LEU A 906 -9.35 -8.39 27.16
CA LEU A 906 -9.62 -6.98 27.43
C LEU A 906 -10.16 -6.28 26.18
N LEU A 907 -11.29 -5.59 26.31
CA LEU A 907 -11.87 -4.71 25.30
C LEU A 907 -11.85 -3.28 25.84
N VAL A 908 -11.00 -2.43 25.27
CA VAL A 908 -10.90 -1.01 25.63
C VAL A 908 -11.74 -0.20 24.66
N VAL A 909 -12.63 0.65 25.17
CA VAL A 909 -13.57 1.42 24.33
C VAL A 909 -13.45 2.93 24.56
N GLN A 910 -13.68 3.70 23.50
CA GLN A 910 -13.75 5.16 23.53
C GLN A 910 -15.02 5.62 22.83
N ALA A 911 -15.81 6.46 23.50
CA ALA A 911 -17.04 7.00 22.95
C ALA A 911 -16.77 8.06 21.87
N LYS A 912 -17.66 8.13 20.87
CA LYS A 912 -17.68 9.19 19.87
C LYS A 912 -17.89 10.54 20.55
N ARG A 913 -17.08 11.56 20.19
CA ARG A 913 -17.26 12.94 20.69
C ARG A 913 -17.04 13.96 19.60
N PRO A 914 -17.86 15.03 19.51
CA PRO A 914 -17.63 16.10 18.55
C PRO A 914 -16.23 16.71 18.76
N ALA A 915 -15.59 17.10 17.66
CA ALA A 915 -14.27 17.73 17.71
C ALA A 915 -14.33 18.99 18.58
N LYS A 916 -13.41 19.13 19.55
CA LYS A 916 -13.31 20.29 20.46
C LYS A 916 -13.14 21.63 19.73
N ASP A 917 -12.76 21.59 18.46
CA ASP A 917 -12.71 22.72 17.55
C ASP A 917 -12.95 22.16 16.13
N PRO A 918 -14.07 22.49 15.47
CA PRO A 918 -14.35 22.01 14.10
C PRO A 918 -13.27 22.48 13.09
N ASN A 919 -12.47 23.48 13.44
CA ASN A 919 -11.31 23.94 12.66
C ASN A 919 -9.98 23.30 13.07
N ALA A 920 -9.91 22.52 14.16
CA ALA A 920 -8.65 21.88 14.57
C ALA A 920 -8.27 20.67 13.71
N MET A 921 -9.25 19.94 13.15
CA MET A 921 -8.99 18.93 12.10
C MET A 921 -8.42 19.58 10.82
N GLN A 922 -8.87 20.81 10.50
CA GLN A 922 -8.33 21.59 9.38
C GLN A 922 -6.93 22.16 9.69
N ARG A 923 -6.62 22.46 10.96
CA ARG A 923 -5.31 22.98 11.38
C ARG A 923 -4.25 21.90 11.59
N LYS A 924 -4.56 20.72 12.13
CA LYS A 924 -3.54 19.69 12.35
C LYS A 924 -2.94 19.17 11.04
N ALA A 925 -3.76 19.04 9.98
CA ALA A 925 -3.27 18.76 8.63
C ALA A 925 -2.41 19.90 8.01
N SER A 926 -2.41 21.09 8.59
CA SER A 926 -1.60 22.26 8.17
C SER A 926 -0.39 22.53 9.06
N VAL A 927 -0.30 21.90 10.24
CA VAL A 927 0.80 22.15 11.21
C VAL A 927 1.97 21.20 10.97
N ASP A 928 1.74 20.01 10.41
CA ASP A 928 2.83 19.14 9.94
C ASP A 928 3.50 19.63 8.64
N SER A 929 3.03 20.73 8.04
CA SER A 929 3.73 21.43 6.95
C SER A 929 4.44 22.71 7.40
N SER A 930 4.57 22.98 8.70
CA SER A 930 5.20 24.21 9.19
C SER A 930 6.17 24.05 10.36
N ARG A 931 6.62 22.83 10.67
CA ARG A 931 7.85 22.61 11.43
C ARG A 931 8.76 21.60 10.71
N ASP A 932 9.90 22.15 10.32
CA ASP A 932 11.12 21.58 9.70
C ASP A 932 11.14 21.41 8.17
#